data_AF-A0A397A1V6-F1
#
_entry.id   AF-A0A397A1V6-F1
#
_cell.length_a   1.000
_cell.length_b   1.000
_cell.length_c   1.000
_cell.angle_alpha   90.00
_cell.angle_beta   90.00
_cell.angle_gamma   90.00
#
_symmetry.space_group_name_H-M   'P 1'
#
loop_
_entity.id
_entity.type
_entity.pdbx_description
1 polymer ?
#
loop_
_entity_poly.entity_id
_entity_poly.type
_entity_poly.pdbx_seq_one_letter_code
_entity_poly.pdbx_strand_id
1 'polypeptide(L)'
;MALFSARGLSNFISEIRSCTNADDEQKRIDKELNKLRQKFTQTGQLNSYDKKKYAWKLIYIYMLGYDIDFGHMQVINLVSGTKYSEKCLGYLGVSILLKSSDELMTLVINSILNDLCSPDASFQCLALCCVANLGGTLCETLAPHVVKLLMSSSSICHVRKKAALCLRRIIPAIPDVVLPEELEPRLQTLLEDRHLGVVTSAAGLLQVALTQHPTGYKSLVEIVLDRLAQLGCPRDYMYYATPSPWLQIKLLRILQQFGIPDDVRLADKLNDTLRKILGRPSPGKGAKNNAIYAVLFETVNLVISHGKRADPKLHEQAIQLLARFISVSEPNIRYIGLDSMNRLVRLEGATEAIRQHKATVIFSLKDADNSVRRRALDLLFAMCDPSNAVEIVGELVTYLAVADATIREEIVLKAAILAERYAKDLRWYVDTVLQLITVAGADVPDDVWHRVVQIVTNNEHLQQYTAAVMFRALEPKHVDETTAKFGAYVVGEFGFLNVDEPDMSSSRQFEVLLQHYTAGSSIATKCVILTAFIKMDNLFEDIRPRVLDVFKRGTSHVDLEAQQRACEYFTLHHSGDDVMKTVLEPMPVFPDTRESNLVVRLRAQQHAAEGGDEGQEVSSSGGGHDDESAGDLLGLSSPTNLKQQLHGGNGGGLVDVFGGPTGSSSGGKGGDAVDPAKIAAWFNKVVGSNQGVLFENDVIQIGVKQEFRGSQGRMGLFYGNKGSVAVTNLSLMVKQVPSLRTQVEQVATELQPKQQLKQQIMVECMQPFVQPAEVVVAYTVAGLSTSIDLKLPCVATSFLEPVKLSVEDFHKRWGALEGQGEVSGGVSLAATFRTGTASPSGEKISVGILLKLESQGNSFRLTVRAVHPDVSVAVKNNVKLALA
;
A
#
# COMPACT_ATOMS: atom_id res chain seq x y z
N MET A 1 45.60 -0.41 -5.51
CA MET A 1 44.88 -0.42 -6.81
C MET A 1 45.29 -1.56 -7.77
N ALA A 2 46.51 -2.10 -7.72
CA ALA A 2 46.93 -3.19 -8.63
C ALA A 2 46.19 -4.54 -8.46
N LEU A 3 45.56 -4.79 -7.31
CA LEU A 3 44.79 -6.02 -7.00
C LEU A 3 43.53 -6.21 -7.87
N PHE A 4 43.04 -5.16 -8.54
CA PHE A 4 41.76 -5.15 -9.27
C PHE A 4 41.90 -4.88 -10.78
N SER A 5 43.12 -4.69 -11.29
CA SER A 5 43.33 -4.33 -12.70
C SER A 5 43.28 -5.56 -13.62
N ALA A 6 42.07 -5.96 -14.02
CA ALA A 6 41.89 -6.87 -15.15
C ALA A 6 42.04 -6.07 -16.46
N ARG A 7 43.21 -6.12 -17.11
CA ARG A 7 43.48 -5.43 -18.39
C ARG A 7 42.45 -5.75 -19.49
N GLY A 8 41.84 -6.94 -19.42
CA GLY A 8 40.78 -7.34 -20.33
C GLY A 8 39.39 -6.76 -20.01
N LEU A 9 39.15 -6.27 -18.78
CA LEU A 9 37.94 -5.53 -18.42
C LEU A 9 38.06 -4.07 -18.88
N SER A 10 39.20 -3.43 -18.64
CA SER A 10 39.43 -2.04 -19.08
C SER A 10 39.27 -1.87 -20.58
N ASN A 11 39.80 -2.80 -21.37
CA ASN A 11 39.63 -2.78 -22.83
C ASN A 11 38.16 -2.94 -23.23
N PHE A 12 37.43 -3.85 -22.58
CA PHE A 12 36.01 -4.06 -22.86
C PHE A 12 35.16 -2.82 -22.51
N ILE A 13 35.43 -2.18 -21.38
CA ILE A 13 34.76 -0.92 -20.99
C ILE A 13 35.09 0.19 -21.99
N SER A 14 36.34 0.28 -22.45
CA SER A 14 36.74 1.26 -23.46
C SER A 14 36.03 1.02 -24.79
N GLU A 15 35.84 -0.24 -25.18
CA GLU A 15 35.14 -0.60 -26.40
C GLU A 15 33.64 -0.27 -26.30
N ILE A 16 32.98 -0.55 -25.17
CA ILE A 16 31.58 -0.13 -24.93
C ILE A 16 31.46 1.39 -24.98
N ARG A 17 32.37 2.13 -24.32
CA ARG A 17 32.37 3.60 -24.36
C ARG A 17 32.66 4.18 -25.74
N SER A 18 33.27 3.41 -26.63
CA SER A 18 33.52 3.83 -28.02
C SER A 18 32.34 3.56 -28.96
N CYS A 19 31.33 2.81 -28.51
CA CYS A 19 30.10 2.61 -29.27
C CYS A 19 29.29 3.91 -29.30
N THR A 20 28.83 4.31 -30.50
CA THR A 20 28.02 5.52 -30.68
C THR A 20 26.52 5.25 -30.64
N ASN A 21 26.10 4.01 -30.94
CA ASN A 21 24.70 3.61 -31.03
C ASN A 21 24.38 2.48 -30.04
N ALA A 22 23.13 2.45 -29.55
CA ALA A 22 22.63 1.39 -28.66
C ALA A 22 22.70 -0.01 -29.32
N ASP A 23 22.42 -0.11 -30.62
CA ASP A 23 22.52 -1.36 -31.37
C ASP A 23 23.95 -1.89 -31.46
N ASP A 24 24.94 -0.99 -31.55
CA ASP A 24 26.36 -1.36 -31.62
C ASP A 24 26.88 -1.80 -30.26
N GLU A 25 26.40 -1.17 -29.19
CA GLU A 25 26.63 -1.61 -27.81
C GLU A 25 26.04 -3.00 -27.57
N GLN A 26 24.78 -3.23 -27.94
CA GLN A 26 24.12 -4.53 -27.78
C GLN A 26 24.84 -5.64 -28.56
N LYS A 27 25.19 -5.40 -29.83
CA LYS A 27 25.99 -6.36 -30.62
C LYS A 27 27.35 -6.64 -30.00
N ARG A 28 28.01 -5.63 -29.42
CA ARG A 28 29.31 -5.81 -28.76
C ARG A 28 29.19 -6.64 -27.49
N ILE A 29 28.13 -6.43 -26.72
CA ILE A 29 27.80 -7.16 -25.49
C ILE A 29 27.44 -8.61 -25.83
N ASP A 30 26.58 -8.86 -26.81
CA ASP A 30 26.26 -10.21 -27.28
C ASP A 30 27.50 -10.97 -27.75
N LYS A 31 28.40 -10.28 -28.45
CA LYS A 31 29.69 -10.85 -28.87
C LYS A 31 30.57 -11.22 -27.67
N GLU A 32 30.57 -10.44 -26.59
CA GLU A 32 31.28 -10.85 -25.37
C GLU A 32 30.55 -11.95 -24.59
N LEU A 33 29.22 -11.89 -24.45
CA LEU A 33 28.44 -12.92 -23.78
C LEU A 33 28.64 -14.29 -24.46
N ASN A 34 28.64 -14.33 -25.79
CA ASN A 34 28.91 -15.56 -26.55
C ASN A 34 30.34 -16.08 -26.32
N LYS A 35 31.35 -15.20 -26.28
CA LYS A 35 32.72 -15.60 -25.91
C LYS A 35 32.80 -16.14 -24.48
N LEU A 36 32.09 -15.50 -23.54
CA LEU A 36 32.04 -15.93 -22.14
C LEU A 36 31.36 -17.30 -22.01
N ARG A 37 30.23 -17.52 -22.71
CA ARG A 37 29.54 -18.83 -22.77
C ARG A 37 30.50 -19.91 -23.25
N GLN A 38 31.15 -19.69 -24.40
CA GLN A 38 32.12 -20.65 -24.95
C GLN A 38 33.27 -20.96 -23.97
N LYS A 39 33.79 -19.94 -23.29
CA LYS A 39 34.88 -20.11 -22.32
C LYS A 39 34.46 -20.82 -21.03
N PHE A 40 33.20 -20.69 -20.61
CA PHE A 40 32.69 -21.43 -19.45
C PHE A 40 32.26 -22.86 -19.77
N THR A 41 31.90 -23.15 -21.03
CA THR A 41 31.57 -24.51 -21.50
C THR A 41 32.82 -25.34 -21.84
N GLN A 42 33.95 -24.71 -22.20
CA GLN A 42 35.20 -25.42 -22.45
C GLN A 42 35.72 -26.11 -21.17
N THR A 43 35.83 -27.44 -21.21
CA THR A 43 36.13 -28.38 -20.11
C THR A 43 37.55 -28.29 -19.51
N GLY A 44 38.33 -27.27 -19.87
CA GLY A 44 39.64 -27.02 -19.25
C GLY A 44 39.49 -26.28 -17.92
N GLN A 45 40.26 -26.66 -16.90
CA GLN A 45 40.34 -25.87 -15.66
C GLN A 45 40.81 -24.44 -16.00
N LEU A 46 39.88 -23.50 -16.02
CA LEU A 46 40.19 -22.08 -16.20
C LEU A 46 41.12 -21.63 -15.08
N ASN A 47 42.19 -20.93 -15.46
CA ASN A 47 43.12 -20.36 -14.50
C ASN A 47 42.38 -19.36 -13.58
N SER A 48 42.82 -19.24 -12.33
CA SER A 48 42.28 -18.32 -11.31
C SER A 48 42.17 -16.87 -11.82
N TYR A 49 43.15 -16.43 -12.63
CA TYR A 49 43.12 -15.10 -13.26
C TYR A 49 41.98 -14.95 -14.28
N ASP A 50 41.77 -15.96 -15.13
CA ASP A 50 40.75 -15.92 -16.18
C ASP A 50 39.34 -16.01 -15.59
N LYS A 51 39.13 -16.85 -14.57
CA LYS A 51 37.86 -16.88 -13.82
C LYS A 51 37.50 -15.52 -13.25
N LYS A 52 38.46 -14.82 -12.64
CA LYS A 52 38.25 -13.46 -12.11
C LYS A 52 37.93 -12.45 -13.20
N LYS A 53 38.70 -12.47 -14.30
CA LYS A 53 38.48 -11.57 -15.44
C LYS A 53 37.08 -11.75 -16.04
N TYR A 54 36.63 -12.98 -16.23
CA TYR A 54 35.32 -13.28 -16.81
C TYR A 54 34.17 -12.97 -15.84
N ALA A 55 34.32 -13.25 -14.55
CA ALA A 55 33.33 -12.87 -13.54
C ALA A 55 33.16 -11.35 -13.44
N TRP A 56 34.25 -10.57 -13.50
CA TRP A 56 34.17 -9.11 -13.56
C TRP A 56 33.41 -8.60 -14.78
N LYS A 57 33.61 -9.22 -15.95
CA LYS A 57 32.87 -8.87 -17.16
C LYS A 57 31.38 -9.19 -17.03
N LEU A 58 31.03 -10.35 -16.49
CA LEU A 58 29.62 -10.70 -16.24
C LEU A 58 28.96 -9.70 -15.28
N ILE A 59 29.58 -9.41 -14.13
CA ILE A 59 29.04 -8.45 -13.17
C ILE A 59 28.87 -7.07 -13.83
N TYR A 60 29.83 -6.63 -14.65
CA TYR A 60 29.73 -5.37 -15.36
C TYR A 60 28.57 -5.34 -16.37
N ILE A 61 28.39 -6.40 -17.16
CA ILE A 61 27.28 -6.52 -18.12
C ILE A 61 25.93 -6.50 -17.39
N TYR A 62 25.83 -7.18 -16.25
CA TYR A 62 24.62 -7.16 -15.44
C TYR A 62 24.33 -5.76 -14.85
N MET A 63 25.37 -5.06 -14.39
CA MET A 63 25.23 -3.68 -13.88
C MET A 63 24.88 -2.66 -14.98
N LEU A 64 25.13 -2.98 -16.26
CA LEU A 64 24.63 -2.20 -17.39
C LEU A 64 23.13 -2.42 -17.66
N GLY A 65 22.52 -3.45 -17.06
CA GLY A 65 21.10 -3.78 -17.20
C GLY A 65 20.79 -4.93 -18.16
N TYR A 66 21.80 -5.67 -18.63
CA TYR A 66 21.59 -6.85 -19.46
C TYR A 66 21.43 -8.10 -18.59
N ASP A 67 20.39 -8.89 -18.86
CA ASP A 67 20.12 -10.13 -18.15
C ASP A 67 21.18 -11.21 -18.41
N ILE A 68 21.55 -11.93 -17.36
CA ILE A 68 22.57 -12.98 -17.40
C ILE A 68 22.03 -14.26 -16.76
N ASP A 69 21.82 -15.29 -17.57
CA ASP A 69 21.30 -16.59 -17.11
C ASP A 69 22.37 -17.65 -16.87
N PHE A 70 23.66 -17.33 -17.08
CA PHE A 70 24.75 -18.29 -17.02
C PHE A 70 25.96 -17.75 -16.26
N GLY A 71 26.81 -18.66 -15.79
CA GLY A 71 28.03 -18.29 -15.06
C GLY A 71 27.86 -18.14 -13.54
N HIS A 72 26.64 -18.27 -13.00
CA HIS A 72 26.38 -18.28 -11.56
C HIS A 72 27.25 -19.32 -10.83
N MET A 73 27.34 -20.55 -11.35
CA MET A 73 28.20 -21.60 -10.77
C MET A 73 29.69 -21.23 -10.75
N GLN A 74 30.17 -20.47 -11.74
CA GLN A 74 31.57 -20.05 -11.77
C GLN A 74 31.85 -18.95 -10.75
N VAL A 75 30.86 -18.10 -10.47
CA VAL A 75 30.91 -17.11 -9.38
C VAL A 75 30.86 -17.79 -8.02
N ILE A 76 30.00 -18.80 -7.85
CA ILE A 76 29.93 -19.60 -6.61
C ILE A 76 31.27 -20.32 -6.35
N ASN A 77 31.88 -20.91 -7.38
CA ASN A 77 33.20 -21.53 -7.25
C ASN A 77 34.30 -20.55 -6.82
N LEU A 78 34.17 -19.25 -7.11
CA LEU A 78 35.12 -18.23 -6.64
C LEU A 78 34.95 -17.93 -5.15
N VAL A 79 33.76 -18.15 -4.58
CA VAL A 79 33.52 -18.01 -3.13
C VAL A 79 34.31 -19.06 -2.35
N SER A 80 34.40 -20.28 -2.87
CA SER A 80 35.19 -21.36 -2.27
C SER A 80 36.70 -21.26 -2.56
N GLY A 81 37.16 -20.22 -3.27
CA GLY A 81 38.58 -20.01 -3.60
C GLY A 81 39.42 -19.64 -2.37
N THR A 82 40.72 -19.95 -2.34
CA THR A 82 41.56 -19.69 -1.15
C THR A 82 42.09 -18.26 -1.08
N LYS A 83 42.07 -17.52 -2.19
CA LYS A 83 42.61 -16.16 -2.26
C LYS A 83 41.54 -15.12 -1.93
N TYR A 84 41.89 -14.12 -1.12
CA TYR A 84 41.01 -12.98 -0.83
C TYR A 84 40.44 -12.30 -2.08
N SER A 85 41.26 -12.11 -3.12
CA SER A 85 40.81 -11.49 -4.38
C SER A 85 39.74 -12.29 -5.13
N GLU A 86 39.72 -13.62 -4.96
CA GLU A 86 38.72 -14.49 -5.59
C GLU A 86 37.44 -14.49 -4.77
N LYS A 87 37.55 -14.68 -3.45
CA LYS A 87 36.41 -14.62 -2.53
C LYS A 87 35.70 -13.28 -2.58
N CYS A 88 36.43 -12.17 -2.57
CA CYS A 88 35.86 -10.84 -2.64
C CYS A 88 35.02 -10.65 -3.91
N LEU A 89 35.52 -11.13 -5.05
CA LEU A 89 34.78 -11.09 -6.32
C LEU A 89 33.60 -12.07 -6.32
N GLY A 90 33.78 -13.27 -5.78
CA GLY A 90 32.72 -14.26 -5.64
C GLY A 90 31.56 -13.72 -4.80
N TYR A 91 31.85 -13.21 -3.60
CA TYR A 91 30.84 -12.63 -2.71
C TYR A 91 30.15 -11.39 -3.30
N LEU A 92 30.89 -10.54 -4.03
CA LEU A 92 30.30 -9.42 -4.77
C LEU A 92 29.35 -9.93 -5.85
N GLY A 93 29.79 -10.92 -6.64
CA GLY A 93 28.99 -11.52 -7.70
C GLY A 93 27.73 -12.20 -7.18
N VAL A 94 27.83 -12.97 -6.09
CA VAL A 94 26.66 -13.57 -5.42
C VAL A 94 25.70 -12.48 -4.94
N SER A 95 26.20 -11.41 -4.32
CA SER A 95 25.35 -10.32 -3.79
C SER A 95 24.58 -9.54 -4.87
N ILE A 96 25.05 -9.56 -6.11
CA ILE A 96 24.48 -8.80 -7.24
C ILE A 96 23.63 -9.70 -8.14
N LEU A 97 24.13 -10.90 -8.48
CA LEU A 97 23.57 -11.78 -9.51
C LEU A 97 22.55 -12.79 -8.97
N LEU A 98 22.60 -13.13 -7.68
CA LEU A 98 21.74 -14.16 -7.09
C LEU A 98 20.68 -13.55 -6.19
N LYS A 99 19.50 -14.19 -6.18
CA LYS A 99 18.42 -13.87 -5.24
C LYS A 99 18.37 -14.94 -4.15
N SER A 100 17.89 -14.57 -2.97
CA SER A 100 17.82 -15.47 -1.81
C SER A 100 16.88 -16.68 -2.01
N SER A 101 16.03 -16.65 -3.04
CA SER A 101 15.12 -17.73 -3.42
C SER A 101 15.74 -18.81 -4.32
N ASP A 102 16.94 -18.58 -4.87
CA ASP A 102 17.53 -19.49 -5.84
C ASP A 102 18.07 -20.76 -5.16
N GLU A 103 17.84 -21.95 -5.73
CA GLU A 103 18.32 -23.23 -5.18
C GLU A 103 19.85 -23.28 -5.00
N LEU A 104 20.55 -22.54 -5.86
CA LEU A 104 22.02 -22.38 -5.83
C LEU A 104 22.52 -21.73 -4.54
N MET A 105 21.66 -21.01 -3.81
CA MET A 105 22.02 -20.39 -2.53
C MET A 105 22.41 -21.43 -1.47
N THR A 106 21.90 -22.65 -1.54
CA THR A 106 22.26 -23.74 -0.63
C THR A 106 23.78 -24.04 -0.65
N LEU A 107 24.41 -23.97 -1.83
CA LEU A 107 25.86 -24.17 -1.98
C LEU A 107 26.66 -23.00 -1.40
N VAL A 108 26.11 -21.78 -1.52
CA VAL A 108 26.71 -20.56 -0.99
C VAL A 108 26.64 -20.55 0.54
N ILE A 109 25.55 -21.01 1.14
CA ILE A 109 25.38 -21.10 2.60
C ILE A 109 26.51 -21.92 3.22
N ASN A 110 26.81 -23.11 2.69
CA ASN A 110 27.90 -23.95 3.19
C ASN A 110 29.26 -23.27 3.09
N SER A 111 29.52 -22.55 1.99
CA SER A 111 30.76 -21.79 1.83
C SER A 111 30.83 -20.59 2.79
N ILE A 112 29.72 -19.90 3.04
CA ILE A 112 29.62 -18.83 4.04
C ILE A 112 29.88 -19.37 5.45
N LEU A 113 29.32 -20.51 5.81
CA LEU A 113 29.54 -21.13 7.12
C LEU A 113 31.01 -21.44 7.38
N ASN A 114 31.70 -22.02 6.38
CA ASN A 114 33.13 -22.29 6.47
C ASN A 114 33.93 -21.00 6.68
N ASP A 115 33.53 -19.90 6.03
CA ASP A 115 34.21 -18.61 6.14
C ASP A 115 33.92 -17.87 7.44
N LEU A 116 32.71 -18.00 7.99
CA LEU A 116 32.36 -17.47 9.31
C LEU A 116 33.11 -18.21 10.43
N CYS A 117 33.32 -19.52 10.28
CA CYS A 117 34.10 -20.33 11.22
C CYS A 117 35.62 -20.24 11.01
N SER A 118 36.08 -19.64 9.90
CA SER A 118 37.50 -19.49 9.60
C SER A 118 38.18 -18.53 10.60
N PRO A 119 39.49 -18.68 10.87
CA PRO A 119 40.21 -17.78 11.76
C PRO A 119 40.57 -16.43 11.11
N ASP A 120 40.43 -16.30 9.78
CA ASP A 120 40.76 -15.06 9.07
C ASP A 120 39.61 -14.05 9.13
N ALA A 121 39.84 -12.95 9.84
CA ALA A 121 38.89 -11.85 9.96
C ALA A 121 38.48 -11.26 8.60
N SER A 122 39.33 -11.34 7.58
CA SER A 122 39.03 -10.82 6.23
C SER A 122 37.91 -11.62 5.56
N PHE A 123 37.96 -12.95 5.69
CA PHE A 123 36.93 -13.85 5.15
C PHE A 123 35.63 -13.75 5.95
N GLN A 124 35.73 -13.71 7.28
CA GLN A 124 34.56 -13.46 8.15
C GLN A 124 33.85 -12.15 7.77
N CYS A 125 34.60 -11.07 7.52
CA CYS A 125 34.00 -9.79 7.13
C CYS A 125 33.28 -9.85 5.77
N LEU A 126 33.84 -10.55 4.78
CA LEU A 126 33.20 -10.72 3.47
C LEU A 126 31.91 -11.54 3.60
N ALA A 127 31.97 -12.65 4.33
CA ALA A 127 30.83 -13.50 4.63
C ALA A 127 29.71 -12.69 5.32
N LEU A 128 30.03 -11.95 6.39
CA LEU A 128 29.06 -11.11 7.13
C LEU A 128 28.43 -10.03 6.24
N CYS A 129 29.19 -9.42 5.32
CA CYS A 129 28.62 -8.45 4.37
C CYS A 129 27.66 -9.10 3.38
N CYS A 130 28.00 -10.30 2.89
CA CYS A 130 27.14 -11.07 1.98
C CYS A 130 25.80 -11.39 2.64
N VAL A 131 25.83 -11.89 3.89
CA VAL A 131 24.62 -12.20 4.67
C VAL A 131 23.76 -10.96 4.88
N ALA A 132 24.37 -9.83 5.26
CA ALA A 132 23.65 -8.58 5.47
C ALA A 132 22.98 -8.03 4.20
N ASN A 133 23.55 -8.28 3.01
CA ASN A 133 23.03 -7.79 1.74
C ASN A 133 21.91 -8.67 1.17
N LEU A 134 22.04 -10.01 1.25
CA LEU A 134 21.10 -10.95 0.64
C LEU A 134 19.83 -11.17 1.48
N GLY A 135 19.95 -11.28 2.80
CA GLY A 135 18.79 -11.55 3.65
C GLY A 135 18.05 -12.87 3.35
N GLY A 136 16.83 -13.02 3.88
CA GLY A 136 15.93 -14.15 3.58
C GLY A 136 16.27 -15.44 4.33
N THR A 137 16.03 -16.59 3.69
CA THR A 137 16.28 -17.95 4.23
C THR A 137 17.73 -18.18 4.67
N LEU A 138 18.69 -17.43 4.12
CA LEU A 138 20.08 -17.44 4.59
C LEU A 138 20.22 -16.96 6.03
N CYS A 139 19.40 -15.99 6.46
CA CYS A 139 19.47 -15.45 7.80
C CYS A 139 19.09 -16.49 8.85
N GLU A 140 18.11 -17.36 8.58
CA GLU A 140 17.66 -18.39 9.53
C GLU A 140 18.78 -19.37 9.88
N THR A 141 19.52 -19.83 8.86
CA THR A 141 20.61 -20.80 9.05
C THR A 141 21.89 -20.16 9.61
N LEU A 142 22.19 -18.92 9.24
CA LEU A 142 23.46 -18.26 9.57
C LEU A 142 23.38 -17.40 10.85
N ALA A 143 22.18 -17.02 11.29
CA ALA A 143 21.95 -16.17 12.46
C ALA A 143 22.71 -16.63 13.71
N PRO A 144 22.67 -17.91 14.14
CA PRO A 144 23.36 -18.36 15.35
C PRO A 144 24.88 -18.15 15.28
N HIS A 145 25.47 -18.30 14.08
CA HIS A 145 26.90 -18.08 13.87
C HIS A 145 27.28 -16.60 13.91
N VAL A 146 26.41 -15.72 13.39
CA VAL A 146 26.62 -14.26 13.48
C VAL A 146 26.55 -13.79 14.94
N VAL A 147 25.60 -14.30 15.71
CA VAL A 147 25.48 -14.02 17.15
C VAL A 147 26.73 -14.49 17.89
N LYS A 148 27.17 -15.73 17.64
CA LYS A 148 28.41 -16.26 18.25
C LYS A 148 29.64 -15.38 17.97
N LEU A 149 29.78 -14.87 16.75
CA LEU A 149 30.88 -13.96 16.38
C LEU A 149 30.78 -12.60 17.08
N LEU A 150 29.57 -12.10 17.31
CA LEU A 150 29.33 -10.86 18.05
C LEU A 150 29.60 -11.04 19.56
N MET A 151 29.16 -12.17 20.14
CA MET A 151 29.31 -12.49 21.56
C MET A 151 30.77 -12.81 21.93
N SER A 152 31.53 -13.39 20.99
CA SER A 152 32.95 -13.70 21.22
C SER A 152 33.79 -12.44 21.48
N SER A 153 34.52 -12.43 22.59
CA SER A 153 35.47 -11.37 22.95
C SER A 153 36.81 -11.50 22.22
N SER A 154 37.10 -12.64 21.58
CA SER A 154 38.30 -12.83 20.76
C SER A 154 38.20 -12.20 19.37
N SER A 155 37.01 -11.78 18.94
CA SER A 155 36.77 -11.18 17.64
C SER A 155 37.42 -9.79 17.51
N ILE A 156 38.17 -9.59 16.43
CA ILE A 156 38.78 -8.30 16.06
C ILE A 156 37.70 -7.23 15.87
N CYS A 157 38.02 -5.96 16.15
CA CYS A 157 37.09 -4.83 16.08
C CYS A 157 36.33 -4.72 14.75
N HIS A 158 36.97 -5.00 13.61
CA HIS A 158 36.33 -4.98 12.29
C HIS A 158 35.24 -6.06 12.13
N VAL A 159 35.48 -7.25 12.69
CA VAL A 159 34.51 -8.36 12.67
C VAL A 159 33.33 -8.01 13.54
N ARG A 160 33.56 -7.52 14.77
CA ARG A 160 32.49 -7.07 15.69
C ARG A 160 31.62 -5.97 15.06
N LYS A 161 32.24 -5.01 14.39
CA LYS A 161 31.54 -3.96 13.62
C LYS A 161 30.60 -4.56 12.57
N LYS A 162 31.09 -5.49 11.75
CA LYS A 162 30.30 -6.11 10.68
C LYS A 162 29.24 -7.06 11.22
N ALA A 163 29.54 -7.81 12.27
CA ALA A 163 28.59 -8.71 12.94
C ALA A 163 27.42 -7.91 13.53
N ALA A 164 27.67 -6.78 14.20
CA ALA A 164 26.63 -5.91 14.73
C ALA A 164 25.71 -5.35 13.63
N LEU A 165 26.27 -4.92 12.49
CA LEU A 165 25.48 -4.43 11.36
C LEU A 165 24.69 -5.54 10.65
N CYS A 166 25.25 -6.75 10.59
CA CYS A 166 24.58 -7.93 10.05
C CYS A 166 23.40 -8.31 10.94
N LEU A 167 23.63 -8.41 12.25
CA LEU A 167 22.58 -8.72 13.22
C LEU A 167 21.47 -7.66 13.23
N ARG A 168 21.82 -6.37 13.07
CA ARG A 168 20.86 -5.28 12.91
C ARG A 168 19.89 -5.50 11.74
N ARG A 169 20.33 -6.17 10.67
CA ARG A 169 19.49 -6.49 9.51
C ARG A 169 18.68 -7.77 9.72
N ILE A 170 19.21 -8.72 10.49
CA ILE A 170 18.58 -10.02 10.80
C ILE A 170 17.42 -9.84 11.80
N ILE A 171 17.62 -9.04 12.85
CA ILE A 171 16.65 -8.86 13.94
C ILE A 171 15.22 -8.53 13.44
N PRO A 172 15.00 -7.56 12.52
CA PRO A 172 13.66 -7.29 11.99
C PRO A 172 13.02 -8.46 11.24
N ALA A 173 13.84 -9.31 10.60
CA ALA A 173 13.35 -10.45 9.84
C ALA A 173 13.05 -11.67 10.73
N ILE A 174 13.81 -11.84 11.82
CA ILE A 174 13.67 -12.96 12.76
C ILE A 174 13.91 -12.40 14.18
N PRO A 175 12.83 -11.97 14.87
CA PRO A 175 12.93 -11.38 16.20
C PRO A 175 13.50 -12.34 17.26
N ASP A 176 13.22 -13.64 17.14
CA ASP A 176 13.59 -14.67 18.13
C ASP A 176 15.07 -15.12 18.08
N VAL A 177 15.91 -14.49 17.27
CA VAL A 177 17.32 -14.90 17.09
C VAL A 177 18.18 -14.67 18.34
N VAL A 178 17.90 -13.63 19.12
CA VAL A 178 18.65 -13.31 20.34
C VAL A 178 17.71 -12.93 21.45
N LEU A 179 17.83 -13.60 22.60
CA LEU A 179 17.10 -13.19 23.80
C LEU A 179 17.64 -11.84 24.30
N PRO A 180 16.76 -10.89 24.68
CA PRO A 180 17.17 -9.59 25.19
C PRO A 180 18.16 -9.67 26.36
N GLU A 181 18.01 -10.68 27.23
CA GLU A 181 18.86 -10.94 28.40
C GLU A 181 20.32 -11.24 28.04
N GLU A 182 20.57 -11.86 26.88
CA GLU A 182 21.92 -12.16 26.41
C GLU A 182 22.53 -10.95 25.68
N LEU A 183 21.69 -10.17 24.98
CA LEU A 183 22.14 -9.06 24.15
C LEU A 183 22.53 -7.83 24.98
N GLU A 184 21.78 -7.53 26.05
CA GLU A 184 21.98 -6.37 26.92
C GLU A 184 23.41 -6.25 27.49
N PRO A 185 23.97 -7.25 28.20
CA PRO A 185 25.33 -7.15 28.75
C PRO A 185 26.40 -7.05 27.67
N ARG A 186 26.16 -7.65 26.50
CA ARG A 186 27.07 -7.54 25.37
C ARG A 186 27.02 -6.15 24.74
N LEU A 187 25.83 -5.57 24.58
CA LEU A 187 25.67 -4.21 24.09
C LEU A 187 26.34 -3.19 25.02
N GLN A 188 26.21 -3.35 26.33
CA GLN A 188 26.94 -2.55 27.32
C GLN A 188 28.45 -2.58 27.04
N THR A 189 29.04 -3.77 26.92
CA THR A 189 30.48 -3.92 26.63
C THR A 189 30.88 -3.29 25.29
N LEU A 190 30.03 -3.40 24.26
CA LEU A 190 30.30 -2.86 22.92
C LEU A 190 30.15 -1.34 22.83
N LEU A 191 29.25 -0.74 23.60
CA LEU A 191 29.07 0.72 23.70
C LEU A 191 30.22 1.37 24.49
N GLU A 192 30.83 0.61 25.40
CA GLU A 192 31.99 1.05 26.17
C GLU A 192 33.33 0.92 25.44
N ASP A 193 33.37 0.29 24.26
CA ASP A 193 34.60 0.04 23.50
C ASP A 193 35.35 1.33 23.11
N ARG A 194 36.69 1.25 23.04
CA ARG A 194 37.57 2.35 22.62
C ARG A 194 37.38 2.74 21.15
N HIS A 195 37.00 1.78 20.30
CA HIS A 195 36.88 2.01 18.87
C HIS A 195 35.48 2.52 18.50
N LEU A 196 35.36 3.82 18.20
CA LEU A 196 34.09 4.49 17.89
C LEU A 196 33.29 3.85 16.75
N GLY A 197 33.95 3.20 15.79
CA GLY A 197 33.26 2.45 14.73
C GLY A 197 32.49 1.21 15.23
N VAL A 198 32.93 0.59 16.33
CA VAL A 198 32.22 -0.51 16.98
C VAL A 198 31.02 0.06 17.73
N VAL A 199 31.23 1.13 18.51
CA VAL A 199 30.18 1.86 19.23
C VAL A 199 29.07 2.33 18.29
N THR A 200 29.43 2.89 17.12
CA THR A 200 28.45 3.35 16.10
C THR A 200 27.59 2.21 15.56
N SER A 201 28.18 1.02 15.42
CA SER A 201 27.47 -0.15 14.91
C SER A 201 26.62 -0.80 15.99
N ALA A 202 27.12 -0.85 17.22
CA ALA A 202 26.39 -1.28 18.41
C ALA A 202 25.19 -0.36 18.72
N ALA A 203 25.37 0.96 18.64
CA ALA A 203 24.27 1.92 18.73
C ALA A 203 23.23 1.69 17.63
N GLY A 204 23.67 1.43 16.40
CA GLY A 204 22.74 1.06 15.31
C GLY A 204 21.97 -0.24 15.56
N LEU A 205 22.59 -1.22 16.22
CA LEU A 205 21.96 -2.46 16.64
C LEU A 205 20.94 -2.21 17.76
N LEU A 206 21.34 -1.45 18.80
CA LEU A 206 20.47 -1.07 19.91
C LEU A 206 19.22 -0.33 19.42
N GLN A 207 19.36 0.62 18.49
CA GLN A 207 18.21 1.35 17.93
C GLN A 207 17.15 0.43 17.30
N VAL A 208 17.56 -0.68 16.67
CA VAL A 208 16.63 -1.66 16.09
C VAL A 208 16.10 -2.63 17.14
N ALA A 209 16.91 -2.99 18.13
CA ALA A 209 16.45 -3.80 19.25
C ALA A 209 15.35 -3.07 20.06
N LEU A 210 15.47 -1.74 20.23
CA LEU A 210 14.48 -0.91 20.92
C LEU A 210 13.16 -0.78 20.15
N THR A 211 13.18 -0.83 18.81
CA THR A 211 11.91 -0.84 18.05
C THR A 211 11.11 -2.11 18.27
N GLN A 212 11.75 -3.24 18.58
CA GLN A 212 11.06 -4.50 18.88
C GLN A 212 10.68 -4.63 20.35
N HIS A 213 11.54 -4.13 21.25
CA HIS A 213 11.31 -4.16 22.69
C HIS A 213 11.44 -2.74 23.28
N PRO A 214 10.39 -1.90 23.20
CA PRO A 214 10.44 -0.49 23.63
C PRO A 214 10.75 -0.29 25.12
N THR A 215 10.42 -1.27 25.96
CA THR A 215 10.66 -1.24 27.41
C THR A 215 11.95 -1.99 27.82
N GLY A 216 12.63 -2.65 26.88
CA GLY A 216 13.88 -3.35 27.13
C GLY A 216 15.07 -2.41 27.23
N TYR A 217 16.18 -2.87 27.83
CA TYR A 217 17.49 -2.20 27.82
C TYR A 217 17.62 -0.88 28.60
N LYS A 218 16.77 -0.62 29.61
CA LYS A 218 16.84 0.60 30.43
C LYS A 218 18.22 0.82 31.08
N SER A 219 18.96 -0.25 31.39
CA SER A 219 20.31 -0.15 31.97
C SER A 219 21.32 0.54 31.04
N LEU A 220 21.09 0.51 29.73
CA LEU A 220 21.99 1.09 28.74
C LEU A 220 21.84 2.62 28.61
N VAL A 221 20.79 3.22 29.19
CA VAL A 221 20.53 4.67 29.11
C VAL A 221 21.68 5.46 29.74
N GLU A 222 22.16 5.05 30.92
CA GLU A 222 23.28 5.70 31.59
C GLU A 222 24.55 5.64 30.74
N ILE A 223 24.84 4.48 30.14
CA ILE A 223 26.03 4.28 29.30
C ILE A 223 25.98 5.14 28.04
N VAL A 224 24.81 5.20 27.39
CA VAL A 224 24.58 6.03 26.21
C VAL A 224 24.76 7.51 26.55
N LEU A 225 24.24 7.94 27.69
CA LEU A 225 24.37 9.32 28.17
C LEU A 225 25.83 9.68 28.50
N ASP A 226 26.55 8.80 29.19
CA ASP A 226 27.95 8.98 29.54
C ASP A 226 28.83 9.08 28.30
N ARG A 227 28.54 8.24 27.31
CA ARG A 227 29.21 8.30 26.00
C ARG A 227 28.87 9.57 25.25
N LEU A 228 27.64 10.06 25.28
CA LEU A 228 27.26 11.33 24.65
C LEU A 228 27.94 12.54 25.33
N ALA A 229 28.01 12.54 26.66
CA ALA A 229 28.61 13.60 27.45
C ALA A 229 30.14 13.65 27.32
N GLN A 230 30.81 12.49 27.22
CA GLN A 230 32.27 12.35 27.14
C GLN A 230 32.70 11.62 25.87
N LEU A 231 32.58 12.30 24.72
CA LEU A 231 33.09 11.80 23.45
C LEU A 231 34.62 11.95 23.37
N GLY A 232 35.34 10.93 23.84
CA GLY A 232 36.77 10.78 23.58
C GLY A 232 37.02 10.55 22.09
N CYS A 233 37.15 11.63 21.30
CA CYS A 233 37.23 11.57 19.84
C CYS A 233 38.69 11.57 19.34
N PRO A 234 39.18 10.49 18.72
CA PRO A 234 40.42 10.52 17.94
C PRO A 234 40.30 11.47 16.74
N ARG A 235 41.44 11.96 16.22
CA ARG A 235 41.47 12.87 15.05
C ARG A 235 40.75 12.28 13.82
N ASP A 236 40.84 10.97 13.62
CA ASP A 236 40.23 10.27 12.48
C ASP A 236 38.69 10.30 12.50
N TYR A 237 38.08 10.56 13.66
CA TYR A 237 36.63 10.63 13.84
C TYR A 237 36.11 12.07 13.97
N MET A 238 36.97 13.08 13.76
CA MET A 238 36.57 14.47 13.65
C MET A 238 36.17 14.80 12.21
N TYR A 239 34.94 15.26 12.03
CA TYR A 239 34.42 15.69 10.72
C TYR A 239 34.23 17.20 10.71
N TYR A 240 35.03 17.93 9.94
CA TYR A 240 35.02 19.41 9.89
C TYR A 240 34.97 20.04 11.30
N ALA A 241 35.92 19.66 12.17
CA ALA A 241 36.01 20.09 13.57
C ALA A 241 34.84 19.69 14.49
N THR A 242 33.90 18.85 14.02
CA THR A 242 32.82 18.29 14.82
C THR A 242 33.18 16.86 15.26
N PRO A 243 33.13 16.53 16.57
CA PRO A 243 33.44 15.19 17.04
C PRO A 243 32.32 14.21 16.69
N SER A 244 32.63 13.22 15.86
CA SER A 244 31.77 12.08 15.48
C SER A 244 30.26 12.40 15.39
N PRO A 245 29.83 13.25 14.44
CA PRO A 245 28.45 13.74 14.36
C PRO A 245 27.42 12.61 14.19
N TRP A 246 27.71 11.60 13.35
CA TRP A 246 26.80 10.47 13.14
C TRP A 246 26.60 9.60 14.38
N LEU A 247 27.60 9.50 15.24
CA LEU A 247 27.47 8.79 16.51
C LEU A 247 26.57 9.60 17.46
N GLN A 248 26.82 10.91 17.60
CA GLN A 248 25.97 11.80 18.41
C GLN A 248 24.49 11.71 17.99
N ILE A 249 24.21 11.78 16.68
CA ILE A 249 22.85 11.67 16.13
C ILE A 249 22.23 10.32 16.50
N LYS A 250 22.97 9.21 16.36
CA LYS A 250 22.46 7.88 16.72
C LYS A 250 22.14 7.76 18.21
N LEU A 251 23.02 8.26 19.07
CA LEU A 251 22.80 8.24 20.52
C LEU A 251 21.58 9.10 20.90
N LEU A 252 21.42 10.28 20.30
CA LEU A 252 20.24 11.13 20.50
C LEU A 252 18.94 10.45 20.05
N ARG A 253 18.93 9.74 18.91
CA ARG A 253 17.77 8.95 18.45
C ARG A 253 17.43 7.79 19.38
N ILE A 254 18.44 7.14 19.96
CA ILE A 254 18.23 6.09 20.96
C ILE A 254 17.58 6.69 22.21
N LEU A 255 18.06 7.85 22.67
CA LEU A 255 17.46 8.55 23.81
C LEU A 255 16.01 8.99 23.55
N GLN A 256 15.64 9.31 22.30
CA GLN A 256 14.25 9.61 21.92
C GLN A 256 13.32 8.41 22.15
N GLN A 257 13.81 7.19 21.92
CA GLN A 257 13.02 5.95 22.05
C GLN A 257 12.80 5.53 23.52
N PHE A 258 13.77 5.80 24.40
CA PHE A 258 13.66 5.46 25.82
C PHE A 258 12.72 6.38 26.62
N GLY A 259 12.41 7.57 26.11
CA GLY A 259 11.68 8.59 26.86
C GLY A 259 12.55 9.28 27.91
N ILE A 260 11.91 10.03 28.82
CA ILE A 260 12.63 10.73 29.90
C ILE A 260 13.06 9.72 30.95
N PRO A 261 14.34 9.69 31.38
CA PRO A 261 14.79 8.83 32.47
C PRO A 261 14.01 9.08 33.76
N ASP A 262 13.57 8.01 34.44
CA ASP A 262 12.86 8.10 35.72
C ASP A 262 13.76 8.65 36.86
N ASP A 263 15.08 8.47 36.74
CA ASP A 263 16.07 8.96 37.71
C ASP A 263 16.41 10.43 37.52
N VAL A 264 16.17 11.23 38.56
CA VAL A 264 16.44 12.69 38.59
C VAL A 264 17.90 13.02 38.22
N ARG A 265 18.87 12.22 38.70
CA ARG A 265 20.30 12.44 38.40
C ARG A 265 20.63 12.25 36.92
N LEU A 266 20.05 11.23 36.29
CA LEU A 266 20.25 10.95 34.87
C LEU A 266 19.54 12.01 34.02
N ALA A 267 18.35 12.45 34.44
CA ALA A 267 17.62 13.54 33.81
C ALA A 267 18.42 14.86 33.86
N ASP A 268 19.02 15.22 35.00
CA ASP A 268 19.86 16.42 35.13
C ASP A 268 21.11 16.34 34.23
N LYS A 269 21.77 15.19 34.21
CA LYS A 269 22.94 14.95 33.35
C LYS A 269 22.58 14.99 31.85
N LEU A 270 21.40 14.51 31.48
CA LEU A 270 20.85 14.63 30.14
C LEU A 270 20.62 16.11 29.80
N ASN A 271 19.89 16.84 30.65
CA ASN A 271 19.59 18.24 30.45
C ASN A 271 20.86 19.09 30.31
N ASP A 272 21.89 18.87 31.14
CA ASP A 272 23.18 19.55 31.04
C ASP A 272 23.90 19.23 29.71
N THR A 273 23.82 17.98 29.26
CA THR A 273 24.42 17.56 27.99
C THR A 273 23.69 18.22 26.81
N LEU A 274 22.35 18.28 26.85
CA LEU A 274 21.55 18.95 25.83
C LEU A 274 21.81 20.46 25.80
N ARG A 275 21.94 21.13 26.96
CA ARG A 275 22.33 22.55 27.04
C ARG A 275 23.69 22.81 26.39
N LYS A 276 24.68 21.95 26.65
CA LYS A 276 26.01 22.06 26.02
C LYS A 276 25.95 21.88 24.50
N ILE A 277 25.08 21.00 24.01
CA ILE A 277 24.91 20.77 22.57
C ILE A 277 24.16 21.95 21.93
N LEU A 278 23.08 22.46 22.54
CA LEU A 278 22.32 23.61 22.03
C LEU A 278 23.12 24.92 22.07
N GLY A 279 24.07 25.06 22.99
CA GLY A 279 24.99 26.20 23.06
C GLY A 279 26.06 26.23 21.96
N ARG A 280 26.10 25.23 21.07
CA ARG A 280 26.99 25.22 19.89
C ARG A 280 26.56 26.31 18.88
N PRO A 281 27.47 26.77 18.00
CA PRO A 281 27.17 27.86 17.08
C PRO A 281 25.95 27.54 16.20
N SER A 282 24.97 28.43 16.27
CA SER A 282 23.71 28.37 15.53
C SER A 282 23.90 28.79 14.05
N PRO A 283 23.00 28.38 13.15
CA PRO A 283 23.14 28.64 11.72
C PRO A 283 23.24 30.12 11.37
N GLY A 284 24.23 30.50 10.57
CA GLY A 284 24.50 31.89 10.21
C GLY A 284 25.09 32.00 8.80
N LYS A 285 25.14 33.23 8.27
CA LYS A 285 25.75 33.52 6.97
C LYS A 285 27.23 33.15 7.02
N GLY A 286 27.59 31.98 6.50
CA GLY A 286 28.99 31.54 6.33
C GLY A 286 29.37 30.21 6.97
N ALA A 287 28.54 29.62 7.85
CA ALA A 287 28.87 28.35 8.50
C ALA A 287 28.35 27.15 7.68
N LYS A 288 29.19 26.64 6.78
CA LYS A 288 28.91 25.43 5.96
C LYS A 288 29.10 24.12 6.74
N ASN A 289 28.68 24.05 8.00
CA ASN A 289 28.88 22.85 8.82
C ASN A 289 27.57 22.11 9.09
N ASN A 290 27.03 21.49 8.04
CA ASN A 290 25.79 20.71 8.07
C ASN A 290 25.82 19.62 9.15
N ALA A 291 27.01 19.14 9.53
CA ALA A 291 27.17 18.16 10.60
C ALA A 291 26.78 18.71 11.98
N ILE A 292 27.11 19.96 12.30
CA ILE A 292 26.71 20.60 13.56
C ILE A 292 25.19 20.79 13.56
N TYR A 293 24.63 21.27 12.45
CA TYR A 293 23.18 21.46 12.32
C TYR A 293 22.43 20.14 12.45
N ALA A 294 22.92 19.04 11.86
CA ALA A 294 22.30 17.74 12.01
C ALA A 294 22.24 17.27 13.48
N VAL A 295 23.30 17.51 14.26
CA VAL A 295 23.29 17.20 15.71
C VAL A 295 22.32 18.12 16.46
N LEU A 296 22.30 19.42 16.15
CA LEU A 296 21.38 20.38 16.75
C LEU A 296 19.92 20.02 16.46
N PHE A 297 19.59 19.67 15.22
CA PHE A 297 18.25 19.24 14.84
C PHE A 297 17.81 17.98 15.61
N GLU A 298 18.68 16.98 15.71
CA GLU A 298 18.36 15.76 16.47
C GLU A 298 18.19 16.04 17.97
N THR A 299 18.93 17.02 18.50
CA THR A 299 18.79 17.49 19.88
C THR A 299 17.44 18.18 20.08
N VAL A 300 17.04 19.05 19.14
CA VAL A 300 15.72 19.69 19.15
C VAL A 300 14.60 18.65 19.06
N ASN A 301 14.72 17.66 18.17
CA ASN A 301 13.74 16.57 18.05
C ASN A 301 13.61 15.77 19.35
N LEU A 302 14.72 15.56 20.09
CA LEU A 302 14.68 14.94 21.41
C LEU A 302 13.91 15.81 22.42
N VAL A 303 14.17 17.12 22.46
CA VAL A 303 13.42 18.05 23.32
C VAL A 303 11.92 18.05 22.96
N ILE A 304 11.58 18.02 21.67
CA ILE A 304 10.20 17.94 21.18
C ILE A 304 9.54 16.62 21.60
N SER A 305 10.27 15.49 21.50
CA SER A 305 9.73 14.17 21.87
C SER A 305 9.38 14.06 23.37
N HIS A 306 10.06 14.83 24.21
CA HIS A 306 9.78 14.92 25.65
C HIS A 306 8.56 15.79 25.97
N GLY A 307 8.11 16.61 25.01
CA GLY A 307 6.92 17.45 25.12
C GLY A 307 6.91 18.34 26.38
N LYS A 308 5.73 18.45 27.01
CA LYS A 308 5.50 19.23 28.25
C LYS A 308 6.32 18.79 29.47
N ARG A 309 6.95 17.61 29.44
CA ARG A 309 7.79 17.10 30.53
C ARG A 309 9.25 17.54 30.39
N ALA A 310 9.62 18.20 29.27
CA ALA A 310 10.93 18.77 29.09
C ALA A 310 11.16 19.99 29.99
N ASP A 311 12.44 20.29 30.28
CA ASP A 311 12.81 21.50 31.00
C ASP A 311 12.36 22.75 30.21
N PRO A 312 11.60 23.68 30.81
CA PRO A 312 11.03 24.83 30.10
C PRO A 312 12.10 25.71 29.45
N LYS A 313 13.31 25.78 30.04
CA LYS A 313 14.41 26.57 29.46
C LYS A 313 15.00 25.91 28.21
N LEU A 314 15.06 24.57 28.17
CA LEU A 314 15.51 23.83 26.98
C LEU A 314 14.50 23.96 25.86
N HIS A 315 13.22 23.91 26.22
CA HIS A 315 12.11 24.08 25.30
C HIS A 315 12.14 25.46 24.63
N GLU A 316 12.31 26.53 25.41
CA GLU A 316 12.41 27.89 24.87
C GLU A 316 13.63 28.05 23.93
N GLN A 317 14.79 27.50 24.31
CA GLN A 317 15.99 27.51 23.46
C GLN A 317 15.78 26.74 22.15
N ALA A 318 15.04 25.62 22.20
CA ALA A 318 14.72 24.85 21.01
C ALA A 318 13.81 25.63 20.05
N ILE A 319 12.78 26.33 20.56
CA ILE A 319 11.91 27.20 19.74
C ILE A 319 12.73 28.33 19.10
N GLN A 320 13.57 29.02 19.87
CA GLN A 320 14.42 30.10 19.36
C GLN A 320 15.37 29.60 18.26
N LEU A 321 15.90 28.39 18.39
CA LEU A 321 16.75 27.78 17.38
C LEU A 321 15.98 27.39 16.11
N LEU A 322 14.76 26.82 16.25
CA LEU A 322 13.87 26.54 15.12
C LEU A 322 13.46 27.81 14.38
N ALA A 323 13.12 28.88 15.10
CA ALA A 323 12.83 30.19 14.53
C ALA A 323 14.00 30.75 13.71
N ARG A 324 15.23 30.51 14.18
CA ARG A 324 16.43 30.87 13.43
C ARG A 324 16.58 29.99 12.19
N PHE A 325 16.33 28.67 12.28
CA PHE A 325 16.39 27.73 11.14
C PHE A 325 15.42 28.11 10.01
N ILE A 326 14.18 28.49 10.32
CA ILE A 326 13.20 28.90 9.29
C ILE A 326 13.58 30.21 8.59
N SER A 327 14.37 31.05 9.25
CA SER A 327 14.83 32.33 8.70
C SER A 327 16.11 32.21 7.86
N VAL A 328 16.71 31.01 7.77
CA VAL A 328 17.95 30.78 7.01
C VAL A 328 17.67 30.80 5.50
N SER A 329 18.62 31.34 4.73
CA SER A 329 18.51 31.43 3.27
C SER A 329 18.62 30.07 2.57
N GLU A 330 19.25 29.08 3.19
CA GLU A 330 19.43 27.73 2.64
C GLU A 330 18.11 26.93 2.68
N PRO A 331 17.57 26.49 1.53
CA PRO A 331 16.27 25.81 1.45
C PRO A 331 16.21 24.52 2.28
N ASN A 332 17.27 23.70 2.27
CA ASN A 332 17.32 22.44 3.02
C ASN A 332 17.14 22.64 4.53
N ILE A 333 17.78 23.67 5.08
CA ILE A 333 17.71 23.99 6.52
C ILE A 333 16.31 24.52 6.85
N ARG A 334 15.75 25.37 5.98
CA ARG A 334 14.40 25.89 6.15
C ARG A 334 13.35 24.79 6.10
N TYR A 335 13.47 23.86 5.16
CA TYR A 335 12.58 22.71 5.03
C TYR A 335 12.54 21.88 6.33
N ILE A 336 13.71 21.50 6.85
CA ILE A 336 13.80 20.72 8.09
C ILE A 336 13.28 21.54 9.29
N GLY A 337 13.59 22.83 9.35
CA GLY A 337 13.08 23.73 10.38
C GLY A 337 11.54 23.80 10.41
N LEU A 338 10.90 23.90 9.24
CA LEU A 338 9.44 23.89 9.11
C LEU A 338 8.84 22.54 9.48
N ASP A 339 9.46 21.41 9.09
CA ASP A 339 9.01 20.07 9.46
C ASP A 339 9.08 19.82 10.98
N SER A 340 10.22 20.13 11.61
CA SER A 340 10.38 20.00 13.06
C SER A 340 9.43 20.93 13.82
N MET A 341 9.19 22.15 13.32
CA MET A 341 8.22 23.06 13.93
C MET A 341 6.77 22.55 13.78
N ASN A 342 6.42 21.93 12.65
CA ASN A 342 5.11 21.29 12.47
C ASN A 342 4.90 20.12 13.46
N ARG A 343 5.93 19.28 13.66
CA ARG A 343 5.90 18.22 14.69
C ARG A 343 5.69 18.78 16.10
N LEU A 344 6.37 19.90 16.42
CA LEU A 344 6.21 20.58 17.70
C LEU A 344 4.77 21.07 17.91
N VAL A 345 4.19 21.76 16.91
CA VAL A 345 2.82 22.28 16.97
C VAL A 345 1.79 21.15 17.12
N ARG A 346 2.00 20.01 16.47
CA ARG A 346 1.11 18.84 16.58
C ARG A 346 1.09 18.20 17.97
N LEU A 347 2.24 18.18 18.65
CA LEU A 347 2.36 17.55 19.97
C LEU A 347 1.90 18.46 21.12
N GLU A 348 2.24 19.75 21.06
CA GLU A 348 2.02 20.67 22.18
C GLU A 348 0.93 21.72 21.94
N GLY A 349 0.48 21.86 20.69
CA GLY A 349 -0.37 22.96 20.24
C GLY A 349 0.43 24.21 19.86
N ALA A 350 -0.27 25.21 19.30
CA ALA A 350 0.34 26.48 18.92
C ALA A 350 0.66 27.35 20.15
N THR A 351 1.89 27.25 20.66
CA THR A 351 2.38 28.13 21.73
C THR A 351 2.53 29.58 21.23
N GLU A 352 2.37 30.55 22.13
CA GLU A 352 2.54 31.99 21.83
C GLU A 352 3.88 32.29 21.13
N ALA A 353 4.95 31.58 21.54
CA ALA A 353 6.29 31.75 20.98
C ALA A 353 6.37 31.34 19.49
N ILE A 354 5.62 30.31 19.07
CA ILE A 354 5.57 29.90 17.66
C ILE A 354 4.72 30.90 16.86
N ARG A 355 3.66 31.44 17.46
CA ARG A 355 2.80 32.45 16.80
C ARG A 355 3.54 33.74 16.42
N GLN A 356 4.55 34.15 17.20
CA GLN A 356 5.40 35.30 16.86
C GLN A 356 6.15 35.12 15.52
N HIS A 357 6.38 33.88 15.09
CA HIS A 357 7.07 33.56 13.85
C HIS A 357 6.14 33.31 12.65
N LYS A 358 4.82 33.49 12.82
CA LYS A 358 3.81 33.34 11.75
C LYS A 358 4.17 34.11 10.48
N ALA A 359 4.62 35.37 10.59
CA ALA A 359 4.98 36.19 9.44
C ALA A 359 6.11 35.57 8.60
N THR A 360 7.09 34.94 9.24
CA THR A 360 8.18 34.23 8.57
C THR A 360 7.69 32.96 7.86
N VAL A 361 6.71 32.27 8.43
CA VAL A 361 6.08 31.09 7.80
C VAL A 361 5.27 31.51 6.58
N ILE A 362 4.49 32.60 6.65
CA ILE A 362 3.77 33.16 5.49
C ILE A 362 4.74 33.57 4.40
N PHE A 363 5.88 34.19 4.74
CA PHE A 363 6.92 34.50 3.76
C PHE A 363 7.48 33.23 3.09
N SER A 364 7.59 32.12 3.83
CA SER A 364 8.06 30.84 3.30
C SER A 364 7.08 30.19 2.32
N LEU A 365 5.81 30.63 2.28
CA LEU A 365 4.83 30.19 1.28
C LEU A 365 5.17 30.73 -0.13
N LYS A 366 5.94 31.82 -0.22
CA LYS A 366 6.40 32.44 -1.47
C LYS A 366 7.79 31.97 -1.90
N ASP A 367 8.29 30.88 -1.32
CA ASP A 367 9.61 30.33 -1.67
C ASP A 367 9.62 29.71 -3.07
N ALA A 368 10.80 29.70 -3.71
CA ALA A 368 10.98 29.09 -5.03
C ALA A 368 10.77 27.56 -5.01
N ASP A 369 11.09 26.89 -3.90
CA ASP A 369 10.99 25.44 -3.76
C ASP A 369 9.57 24.99 -3.35
N ASN A 370 8.94 24.17 -4.21
CA ASN A 370 7.63 23.57 -3.96
C ASN A 370 7.55 22.79 -2.64
N SER A 371 8.61 22.07 -2.26
CA SER A 371 8.63 21.25 -1.04
C SER A 371 8.63 22.11 0.22
N VAL A 372 9.34 23.25 0.20
CA VAL A 372 9.33 24.24 1.29
C VAL A 372 7.95 24.86 1.43
N ARG A 373 7.32 25.22 0.31
CA ARG A 373 5.96 25.78 0.28
C ARG A 373 4.92 24.82 0.88
N ARG A 374 4.97 23.53 0.54
CA ARG A 374 4.08 22.50 1.13
C ARG A 374 4.26 22.38 2.63
N ARG A 375 5.50 22.38 3.14
CA ARG A 375 5.76 22.34 4.59
C ARG A 375 5.33 23.61 5.31
N ALA A 376 5.47 24.77 4.68
CA ALA A 376 4.94 26.03 5.22
C ALA A 376 3.40 25.97 5.31
N LEU A 377 2.72 25.44 4.29
CA LEU A 377 1.27 25.23 4.29
C LEU A 377 0.83 24.24 5.39
N ASP A 378 1.53 23.11 5.55
CA ASP A 378 1.30 22.15 6.64
C ASP A 378 1.39 22.81 8.02
N LEU A 379 2.43 23.62 8.22
CA LEU A 379 2.67 24.33 9.47
C LEU A 379 1.59 25.40 9.71
N LEU A 380 1.21 26.18 8.71
CA LEU A 380 0.13 27.17 8.82
C LEU A 380 -1.20 26.51 9.16
N PHE A 381 -1.50 25.35 8.56
CA PHE A 381 -2.68 24.57 8.87
C PHE A 381 -2.67 24.08 10.34
N ALA A 382 -1.52 23.58 10.82
CA ALA A 382 -1.37 23.13 12.21
C ALA A 382 -1.40 24.28 13.24
N MET A 383 -0.90 25.47 12.87
CA MET A 383 -0.87 26.67 13.72
C MET A 383 -2.20 27.43 13.75
N CYS A 384 -3.19 27.02 12.96
CA CYS A 384 -4.44 27.74 12.83
C CYS A 384 -5.36 27.51 14.04
N ASP A 385 -5.79 28.62 14.64
CA ASP A 385 -6.63 28.76 15.81
C ASP A 385 -7.80 29.71 15.48
N PRO A 386 -8.91 29.71 16.25
CA PRO A 386 -10.07 30.57 15.98
C PRO A 386 -9.78 32.08 16.04
N SER A 387 -8.64 32.50 16.62
CA SER A 387 -8.22 33.91 16.67
C SER A 387 -7.47 34.37 15.43
N ASN A 388 -6.80 33.45 14.72
CA ASN A 388 -5.93 33.77 13.59
C ASN A 388 -6.47 33.27 12.23
N ALA A 389 -7.55 32.48 12.26
CA ALA A 389 -8.11 31.81 11.08
C ALA A 389 -8.44 32.77 9.93
N VAL A 390 -9.06 33.92 10.20
CA VAL A 390 -9.46 34.89 9.17
C VAL A 390 -8.25 35.42 8.40
N GLU A 391 -7.15 35.74 9.10
CA GLU A 391 -5.94 36.25 8.48
C GLU A 391 -5.18 35.16 7.71
N ILE A 392 -5.08 33.95 8.28
CA ILE A 392 -4.40 32.82 7.60
C ILE A 392 -5.15 32.44 6.32
N VAL A 393 -6.47 32.27 6.39
CA VAL A 393 -7.29 31.91 5.23
C VAL A 393 -7.26 33.02 4.18
N GLY A 394 -7.30 34.30 4.57
CA GLY A 394 -7.16 35.42 3.63
C GLY A 394 -5.83 35.43 2.89
N GLU A 395 -4.72 35.15 3.58
CA GLU A 395 -3.39 35.02 2.95
C GLU A 395 -3.31 33.78 2.04
N LEU A 396 -3.94 32.65 2.41
CA LEU A 396 -4.01 31.45 1.57
C LEU A 396 -4.79 31.71 0.27
N VAL A 397 -5.92 32.40 0.34
CA VAL A 397 -6.72 32.80 -0.84
C VAL A 397 -5.93 33.78 -1.72
N THR A 398 -5.22 34.74 -1.12
CA THR A 398 -4.38 35.67 -1.87
C THR A 398 -3.22 34.95 -2.57
N TYR A 399 -2.60 33.98 -1.90
CA TYR A 399 -1.53 33.18 -2.47
C TYR A 399 -2.02 32.22 -3.55
N LEU A 400 -3.25 31.71 -3.44
CA LEU A 400 -3.86 30.80 -4.41
C LEU A 400 -3.86 31.37 -5.85
N ALA A 401 -4.04 32.68 -5.99
CA ALA A 401 -4.01 33.36 -7.29
C ALA A 401 -2.64 33.31 -8.01
N VAL A 402 -1.55 33.11 -7.27
CA VAL A 402 -0.17 33.06 -7.79
C VAL A 402 0.42 31.64 -7.72
N ALA A 403 -0.31 30.68 -7.11
CA ALA A 403 0.19 29.36 -6.80
C ALA A 403 0.25 28.43 -8.03
N ASP A 404 1.26 27.55 -8.04
CA ASP A 404 1.41 26.50 -9.06
C ASP A 404 0.28 25.45 -8.98
N ALA A 405 -0.11 24.88 -10.12
CA ALA A 405 -1.22 23.91 -10.23
C ALA A 405 -1.08 22.72 -9.27
N THR A 406 0.15 22.27 -9.00
CA THR A 406 0.45 21.08 -8.19
C THR A 406 0.21 21.25 -6.69
N ILE A 407 -0.02 22.47 -6.21
CA ILE A 407 -0.28 22.78 -4.79
C ILE A 407 -1.68 23.40 -4.61
N ARG A 408 -2.31 23.88 -5.69
CA ARG A 408 -3.63 24.56 -5.64
C ARG A 408 -4.71 23.69 -5.00
N GLU A 409 -4.87 22.42 -5.41
CA GLU A 409 -5.86 21.51 -4.82
C GLU A 409 -5.68 21.37 -3.30
N GLU A 410 -4.42 21.24 -2.85
CA GLU A 410 -4.10 21.06 -1.42
C GLU A 410 -4.37 22.32 -0.60
N ILE A 411 -4.09 23.51 -1.17
CA ILE A 411 -4.40 24.80 -0.54
C ILE A 411 -5.92 24.97 -0.42
N VAL A 412 -6.67 24.69 -1.49
CA VAL A 412 -8.13 24.80 -1.51
C VAL A 412 -8.74 23.88 -0.45
N LEU A 413 -8.32 22.61 -0.39
CA LEU A 413 -8.84 21.65 0.57
C LEU A 413 -8.56 22.11 2.01
N LYS A 414 -7.32 22.51 2.32
CA LYS A 414 -6.95 22.99 3.66
C LYS A 414 -7.66 24.29 4.02
N ALA A 415 -7.75 25.25 3.10
CA ALA A 415 -8.46 26.51 3.33
C ALA A 415 -9.95 26.28 3.58
N ALA A 416 -10.60 25.38 2.82
CA ALA A 416 -12.00 25.02 3.02
C ALA A 416 -12.24 24.37 4.40
N ILE A 417 -11.34 23.48 4.83
CA ILE A 417 -11.43 22.83 6.16
C ILE A 417 -11.22 23.85 7.29
N LEU A 418 -10.27 24.77 7.15
CA LEU A 418 -10.03 25.83 8.14
C LEU A 418 -11.21 26.80 8.22
N ALA A 419 -11.79 27.17 7.08
CA ALA A 419 -12.98 27.99 7.02
C ALA A 419 -14.16 27.31 7.70
N GLU A 420 -14.41 26.02 7.44
CA GLU A 420 -15.51 25.26 8.06
C GLU A 420 -15.31 25.14 9.58
N ARG A 421 -14.10 24.78 10.02
CA ARG A 421 -13.82 24.50 11.44
C ARG A 421 -13.87 25.73 12.33
N TYR A 422 -13.45 26.89 11.82
CA TYR A 422 -13.28 28.12 12.60
C TYR A 422 -14.27 29.23 12.22
N ALA A 423 -15.27 28.95 11.37
CA ALA A 423 -16.32 29.91 11.06
C ALA A 423 -17.16 30.25 12.30
N LYS A 424 -17.12 31.52 12.72
CA LYS A 424 -18.09 32.10 13.65
C LYS A 424 -19.31 32.64 12.90
N ASP A 425 -19.06 33.25 11.74
CA ASP A 425 -20.07 33.77 10.84
C ASP A 425 -20.15 32.92 9.58
N LEU A 426 -21.29 32.28 9.35
CA LEU A 426 -21.50 31.45 8.14
C LEU A 426 -21.42 32.27 6.85
N ARG A 427 -21.70 33.57 6.92
CA ARG A 427 -21.51 34.49 5.79
C ARG A 427 -20.05 34.57 5.36
N TRP A 428 -19.13 34.68 6.32
CA TRP A 428 -17.69 34.68 6.03
C TRP A 428 -17.23 33.34 5.43
N TYR A 429 -17.79 32.23 5.90
CA TYR A 429 -17.54 30.91 5.31
C TYR A 429 -17.97 30.87 3.84
N VAL A 430 -19.21 31.28 3.54
CA VAL A 430 -19.71 31.33 2.16
C VAL A 430 -18.81 32.23 1.30
N ASP A 431 -18.53 33.45 1.74
CA ASP A 431 -17.65 34.37 0.99
C ASP A 431 -16.28 33.77 0.68
N THR A 432 -15.68 33.10 1.65
CA THR A 432 -14.39 32.43 1.49
C THR A 432 -14.47 31.31 0.47
N VAL A 433 -15.47 30.41 0.57
CA VAL A 433 -15.54 29.28 -0.35
C VAL A 433 -15.95 29.71 -1.76
N LEU A 434 -16.79 30.73 -1.89
CA LEU A 434 -17.09 31.34 -3.19
C LEU A 434 -15.82 31.94 -3.83
N GLN A 435 -14.97 32.60 -3.06
CA GLN A 435 -13.66 33.07 -3.53
C GLN A 435 -12.75 31.89 -3.92
N LEU A 436 -12.74 30.80 -3.16
CA LEU A 436 -11.96 29.60 -3.51
C LEU A 436 -12.45 28.98 -4.84
N ILE A 437 -13.77 28.87 -5.03
CA ILE A 437 -14.36 28.31 -6.26
C ILE A 437 -14.06 29.20 -7.47
N THR A 438 -14.18 30.51 -7.33
CA THR A 438 -13.93 31.46 -8.43
C THR A 438 -12.45 31.62 -8.80
N VAL A 439 -11.53 31.45 -7.85
CA VAL A 439 -10.07 31.59 -8.11
C VAL A 439 -9.42 30.28 -8.53
N ALA A 440 -9.78 29.14 -7.93
CA ALA A 440 -9.17 27.84 -8.25
C ALA A 440 -9.94 27.03 -9.30
N GLY A 441 -11.23 27.29 -9.52
CA GLY A 441 -12.01 26.72 -10.61
C GLY A 441 -11.95 25.19 -10.69
N ALA A 442 -11.22 24.69 -11.68
CA ALA A 442 -11.07 23.26 -11.96
C ALA A 442 -10.27 22.47 -10.91
N ASP A 443 -9.41 23.14 -10.13
CA ASP A 443 -8.57 22.48 -9.11
C ASP A 443 -9.33 22.26 -7.78
N VAL A 444 -10.61 22.62 -7.73
CA VAL A 444 -11.47 22.45 -6.56
C VAL A 444 -12.08 21.05 -6.55
N PRO A 445 -11.84 20.25 -5.50
CA PRO A 445 -12.46 18.93 -5.40
C PRO A 445 -13.97 19.04 -5.19
N ASP A 446 -14.73 18.09 -5.75
CA ASP A 446 -16.20 18.13 -5.73
C ASP A 446 -16.78 18.18 -4.31
N ASP A 447 -16.08 17.60 -3.34
CA ASP A 447 -16.45 17.59 -1.93
C ASP A 447 -16.65 19.01 -1.34
N VAL A 448 -15.92 20.01 -1.84
CA VAL A 448 -15.99 21.40 -1.33
C VAL A 448 -17.31 22.04 -1.72
N TRP A 449 -17.70 22.00 -3.01
CA TRP A 449 -18.95 22.63 -3.44
C TRP A 449 -20.19 21.83 -2.98
N HIS A 450 -20.09 20.49 -2.88
CA HIS A 450 -21.13 19.67 -2.23
C HIS A 450 -21.39 20.12 -0.79
N ARG A 451 -20.34 20.44 -0.02
CA ARG A 451 -20.47 20.88 1.36
C ARG A 451 -21.09 22.28 1.47
N VAL A 452 -20.70 23.21 0.60
CA VAL A 452 -21.32 24.55 0.56
C VAL A 452 -22.81 24.45 0.25
N VAL A 453 -23.21 23.60 -0.70
CA VAL A 453 -24.63 23.36 -1.01
C VAL A 453 -25.39 22.93 0.25
N GLN A 454 -24.87 21.97 1.01
CA GLN A 454 -25.50 21.52 2.26
C GLN A 454 -25.71 22.65 3.26
N ILE A 455 -24.68 23.48 3.45
CA ILE A 455 -24.73 24.60 4.42
C ILE A 455 -25.72 25.68 3.97
N VAL A 456 -25.76 26.00 2.67
CA VAL A 456 -26.68 27.00 2.11
C VAL A 456 -28.12 26.50 2.13
N THR A 457 -28.37 25.24 1.79
CA THR A 457 -29.71 24.64 1.87
C THR A 457 -30.23 24.60 3.31
N ASN A 458 -29.38 24.29 4.29
CA ASN A 458 -29.79 24.23 5.69
C ASN A 458 -30.06 25.62 6.32
N ASN A 459 -29.55 26.72 5.73
CA ASN A 459 -29.65 28.07 6.29
C ASN A 459 -30.34 29.05 5.33
N GLU A 460 -31.62 29.34 5.56
CA GLU A 460 -32.45 30.18 4.68
C GLU A 460 -31.91 31.59 4.44
N HIS A 461 -31.38 32.24 5.49
CA HIS A 461 -30.89 33.62 5.43
C HIS A 461 -29.65 33.81 4.54
N LEU A 462 -28.97 32.73 4.16
CA LEU A 462 -27.80 32.78 3.27
C LEU A 462 -28.16 32.53 1.79
N GLN A 463 -29.35 32.00 1.52
CA GLN A 463 -29.74 31.54 0.18
C GLN A 463 -29.80 32.70 -0.82
N GLN A 464 -30.51 33.77 -0.48
CA GLN A 464 -30.66 34.97 -1.32
C GLN A 464 -29.30 35.59 -1.67
N TYR A 465 -28.44 35.73 -0.65
CA TYR A 465 -27.09 36.28 -0.80
C TYR A 465 -26.22 35.41 -1.71
N THR A 466 -26.18 34.10 -1.45
CA THR A 466 -25.36 33.15 -2.23
C THR A 466 -25.80 33.13 -3.70
N ALA A 467 -27.11 33.15 -3.96
CA ALA A 467 -27.67 33.21 -5.31
C ALA A 467 -27.24 34.49 -6.05
N ALA A 468 -27.25 35.65 -5.37
CA ALA A 468 -26.87 36.92 -5.98
C ALA A 468 -25.38 36.96 -6.35
N VAL A 469 -24.51 36.47 -5.46
CA VAL A 469 -23.07 36.43 -5.69
C VAL A 469 -22.73 35.43 -6.81
N MET A 470 -23.33 34.24 -6.78
CA MET A 470 -23.07 33.24 -7.82
C MET A 470 -23.61 33.64 -9.19
N PHE A 471 -24.75 34.32 -9.26
CA PHE A 471 -25.26 34.84 -10.52
C PHE A 471 -24.26 35.83 -11.15
N ARG A 472 -23.72 36.78 -10.36
CA ARG A 472 -22.68 37.71 -10.82
C ARG A 472 -21.39 36.99 -11.25
N ALA A 473 -21.02 35.92 -10.56
CA ALA A 473 -19.86 35.10 -10.92
C ALA A 473 -20.05 34.30 -12.23
N LEU A 474 -21.30 34.03 -12.63
CA LEU A 474 -21.64 33.32 -13.86
C LEU A 474 -21.80 34.22 -15.09
N GLU A 475 -21.90 35.54 -14.92
CA GLU A 475 -22.09 36.49 -16.03
C GLU A 475 -20.97 36.51 -17.08
N PRO A 476 -19.68 36.32 -16.73
CA PRO A 476 -18.62 36.21 -17.73
C PRO A 476 -18.86 35.03 -18.70
N LYS A 477 -18.50 35.23 -19.98
CA LYS A 477 -18.71 34.23 -21.05
C LYS A 477 -17.90 32.94 -20.87
N HIS A 478 -16.78 33.02 -20.15
CA HIS A 478 -15.91 31.87 -19.86
C HIS A 478 -15.74 31.76 -18.35
N VAL A 479 -16.30 30.70 -17.79
CA VAL A 479 -16.28 30.40 -16.36
C VAL A 479 -15.82 28.95 -16.19
N ASP A 480 -15.11 28.68 -15.10
CA ASP A 480 -14.66 27.33 -14.78
C ASP A 480 -15.82 26.35 -14.59
N GLU A 481 -15.57 25.09 -14.93
CA GLU A 481 -16.60 24.04 -14.93
C GLU A 481 -17.27 23.87 -13.55
N THR A 482 -16.48 23.88 -12.47
CA THR A 482 -16.97 23.75 -11.09
C THR A 482 -17.86 24.92 -10.69
N THR A 483 -17.47 26.14 -11.06
CA THR A 483 -18.25 27.37 -10.83
C THR A 483 -19.56 27.32 -11.59
N ALA A 484 -19.56 26.80 -12.83
CA ALA A 484 -20.77 26.58 -13.62
C ALA A 484 -21.70 25.52 -13.02
N LYS A 485 -21.18 24.38 -12.54
CA LYS A 485 -21.96 23.34 -11.85
C LYS A 485 -22.63 23.88 -10.59
N PHE A 486 -21.83 24.47 -9.70
CA PHE A 486 -22.29 25.00 -8.42
C PHE A 486 -23.26 26.16 -8.62
N GLY A 487 -22.92 27.10 -9.52
CA GLY A 487 -23.79 28.22 -9.84
C GLY A 487 -25.12 27.79 -10.47
N ALA A 488 -25.12 26.80 -11.38
CA ALA A 488 -26.35 26.26 -11.96
C ALA A 488 -27.26 25.61 -10.91
N TYR A 489 -26.70 24.89 -9.94
CA TYR A 489 -27.46 24.33 -8.83
C TYR A 489 -28.08 25.42 -7.95
N VAL A 490 -27.27 26.40 -7.52
CA VAL A 490 -27.72 27.49 -6.62
C VAL A 490 -28.76 28.37 -7.29
N VAL A 491 -28.56 28.76 -8.55
CA VAL A 491 -29.55 29.56 -9.31
C VAL A 491 -30.81 28.75 -9.60
N GLY A 492 -30.68 27.45 -9.90
CA GLY A 492 -31.84 26.58 -10.13
C GLY A 492 -32.72 26.39 -8.89
N GLU A 493 -32.14 26.38 -7.69
CA GLU A 493 -32.88 26.21 -6.43
C GLU A 493 -33.36 27.54 -5.85
N PHE A 494 -32.50 28.55 -5.79
CA PHE A 494 -32.72 29.80 -5.04
C PHE A 494 -32.89 31.03 -5.93
N GLY A 495 -32.85 30.88 -7.26
CA GLY A 495 -32.96 31.99 -8.21
C GLY A 495 -34.27 32.77 -8.12
N PHE A 496 -35.33 32.15 -7.58
CA PHE A 496 -36.63 32.79 -7.35
C PHE A 496 -36.59 33.92 -6.31
N LEU A 497 -35.64 33.91 -5.38
CA LEU A 497 -35.51 34.93 -4.32
C LEU A 497 -34.95 36.27 -4.82
N ASN A 498 -34.38 36.30 -6.04
CA ASN A 498 -33.66 37.46 -6.59
C ASN A 498 -34.37 38.09 -7.79
N VAL A 499 -35.59 37.65 -8.10
CA VAL A 499 -36.32 38.04 -9.32
C VAL A 499 -36.77 39.49 -9.30
N ASP A 500 -36.89 40.08 -8.11
CA ASP A 500 -37.28 41.47 -7.91
C ASP A 500 -36.20 42.47 -8.40
N GLU A 501 -34.94 42.04 -8.58
CA GLU A 501 -33.90 42.88 -9.16
C GLU A 501 -33.93 42.84 -10.71
N PRO A 502 -33.99 43.99 -11.39
CA PRO A 502 -34.11 44.05 -12.86
C PRO A 502 -32.90 43.43 -13.59
N ASP A 503 -31.72 43.51 -12.97
CA ASP A 503 -30.47 42.95 -13.50
C ASP A 503 -30.42 41.41 -13.38
N MET A 504 -31.27 40.82 -12.51
CA MET A 504 -31.35 39.38 -12.24
C MET A 504 -32.71 38.78 -12.63
N SER A 505 -33.36 39.35 -13.65
CA SER A 505 -34.63 38.83 -14.17
C SER A 505 -34.55 37.36 -14.57
N SER A 506 -35.68 36.67 -14.50
CA SER A 506 -35.82 35.25 -14.82
C SER A 506 -35.27 34.92 -16.23
N SER A 507 -35.56 35.76 -17.22
CA SER A 507 -35.05 35.63 -18.60
C SER A 507 -33.52 35.75 -18.68
N ARG A 508 -32.92 36.65 -17.89
CA ARG A 508 -31.47 36.84 -17.86
C ARG A 508 -30.77 35.64 -17.19
N GLN A 509 -31.31 35.12 -16.09
CA GLN A 509 -30.82 33.90 -15.45
C GLN A 509 -30.78 32.72 -16.43
N PHE A 510 -31.84 32.53 -17.21
CA PHE A 510 -31.89 31.48 -18.22
C PHE A 510 -30.86 31.70 -19.35
N GLU A 511 -30.68 32.93 -19.82
CA GLU A 511 -29.70 33.24 -20.86
C GLU A 511 -28.26 32.96 -20.44
N VAL A 512 -27.89 33.32 -19.22
CA VAL A 512 -26.55 33.07 -18.68
C VAL A 512 -26.30 31.56 -18.57
N LEU A 513 -27.25 30.78 -18.06
CA LEU A 513 -27.13 29.33 -17.98
C LEU A 513 -27.09 28.66 -19.36
N LEU A 514 -27.86 29.16 -20.33
CA LEU A 514 -27.86 28.66 -21.70
C LEU A 514 -26.53 28.92 -22.43
N GLN A 515 -25.88 30.05 -22.14
CA GLN A 515 -24.53 30.32 -22.65
C GLN A 515 -23.55 29.24 -22.18
N HIS A 516 -23.57 28.90 -20.89
CA HIS A 516 -22.70 27.83 -20.34
C HIS A 516 -23.08 26.43 -20.83
N TYR A 517 -24.36 26.17 -21.11
CA TYR A 517 -24.79 24.91 -21.72
C TYR A 517 -24.23 24.72 -23.15
N THR A 518 -24.17 25.80 -23.93
CA THR A 518 -23.73 25.80 -25.33
C THR A 518 -22.22 25.97 -25.51
N ALA A 519 -21.51 26.51 -24.51
CA ALA A 519 -20.08 26.82 -24.55
C ALA A 519 -19.12 25.59 -24.53
N GLY A 520 -19.62 24.37 -24.74
CA GLY A 520 -18.77 23.17 -24.78
C GLY A 520 -18.43 22.58 -23.41
N SER A 521 -19.25 22.85 -22.39
CA SER A 521 -19.12 22.30 -21.03
C SER A 521 -19.17 20.76 -20.99
N SER A 522 -18.59 20.18 -19.94
CA SER A 522 -18.64 18.74 -19.70
C SER A 522 -20.07 18.21 -19.61
N ILE A 523 -20.21 16.90 -19.82
CA ILE A 523 -21.50 16.20 -19.77
C ILE A 523 -22.12 16.36 -18.38
N ALA A 524 -21.33 16.20 -17.31
CA ALA A 524 -21.80 16.35 -15.93
C ALA A 524 -22.39 17.75 -15.67
N THR A 525 -21.73 18.82 -16.14
CA THR A 525 -22.23 20.20 -16.01
C THR A 525 -23.52 20.40 -16.79
N LYS A 526 -23.60 19.87 -18.01
CA LYS A 526 -24.83 19.92 -18.82
C LYS A 526 -25.98 19.22 -18.12
N CYS A 527 -25.74 18.07 -17.49
CA CYS A 527 -26.76 17.35 -16.73
C CYS A 527 -27.28 18.15 -15.53
N VAL A 528 -26.42 18.85 -14.79
CA VAL A 528 -26.82 19.74 -13.69
C VAL A 528 -27.62 20.94 -14.22
N ILE A 529 -27.18 21.54 -15.33
CA ILE A 529 -27.90 22.66 -15.96
C ILE A 529 -29.29 22.23 -16.46
N LEU A 530 -29.44 21.02 -17.03
CA LEU A 530 -30.74 20.48 -17.42
C LEU A 530 -31.68 20.35 -16.22
N THR A 531 -31.15 19.89 -15.06
CA THR A 531 -31.91 19.83 -13.81
C THR A 531 -32.28 21.24 -13.31
N ALA A 532 -31.40 22.23 -13.47
CA ALA A 532 -31.73 23.62 -13.15
C ALA A 532 -32.84 24.17 -14.08
N PHE A 533 -32.81 23.85 -15.37
CA PHE A 533 -33.83 24.30 -16.33
C PHE A 533 -35.22 23.76 -16.02
N ILE A 534 -35.37 22.49 -15.61
CA ILE A 534 -36.69 21.96 -15.25
C ILE A 534 -37.22 22.58 -13.95
N LYS A 535 -36.34 22.93 -13.00
CA LYS A 535 -36.73 23.68 -11.80
C LYS A 535 -37.16 25.12 -12.14
N MET A 536 -36.44 25.78 -13.05
CA MET A 536 -36.83 27.11 -13.55
C MET A 536 -38.14 27.09 -14.34
N ASP A 537 -38.43 26.01 -15.09
CA ASP A 537 -39.68 25.80 -15.83
C ASP A 537 -40.90 25.71 -14.89
N ASN A 538 -40.71 25.06 -13.73
CA ASN A 538 -41.73 25.00 -12.67
C ASN A 538 -41.97 26.38 -12.01
N LEU A 539 -40.91 27.17 -11.81
CA LEU A 539 -40.96 28.46 -11.11
C LEU A 539 -41.39 29.64 -12.01
N PHE A 540 -41.03 29.62 -13.30
CA PHE A 540 -41.20 30.76 -14.21
C PHE A 540 -41.98 30.38 -15.48
N GLU A 541 -43.22 30.86 -15.59
CA GLU A 541 -44.07 30.62 -16.76
C GLU A 541 -43.53 31.28 -18.04
N ASP A 542 -42.83 32.41 -17.91
CA ASP A 542 -42.33 33.22 -19.03
C ASP A 542 -41.24 32.50 -19.87
N ILE A 543 -40.52 31.55 -19.28
CA ILE A 543 -39.34 30.91 -19.89
C ILE A 543 -39.67 29.52 -20.46
N ARG A 544 -40.82 28.95 -20.09
CA ARG A 544 -41.27 27.61 -20.51
C ARG A 544 -41.03 27.30 -22.00
N PRO A 545 -41.45 28.14 -22.98
CA PRO A 545 -41.24 27.81 -24.40
C PRO A 545 -39.76 27.71 -24.79
N ARG A 546 -38.88 28.51 -24.18
CA ARG A 546 -37.44 28.49 -24.46
C ARG A 546 -36.77 27.25 -23.84
N VAL A 547 -37.18 26.85 -22.64
CA VAL A 547 -36.68 25.64 -21.96
C VAL A 547 -37.07 24.38 -22.74
N LEU A 548 -38.31 24.29 -23.22
CA LEU A 548 -38.79 23.15 -24.01
C LEU A 548 -38.01 22.95 -25.30
N ASP A 549 -37.63 24.02 -25.99
CA ASP A 549 -36.80 23.93 -27.19
C ASP A 549 -35.41 23.36 -26.90
N VAL A 550 -34.86 23.62 -25.71
CA VAL A 550 -33.60 23.02 -25.26
C VAL A 550 -33.78 21.52 -25.00
N PHE A 551 -34.83 21.11 -24.29
CA PHE A 551 -35.09 19.69 -24.03
C PHE A 551 -35.35 18.91 -25.31
N LYS A 552 -36.12 19.45 -26.27
CA LYS A 552 -36.34 18.84 -27.58
C LYS A 552 -35.02 18.56 -28.31
N ARG A 553 -34.10 19.52 -28.31
CA ARG A 553 -32.76 19.33 -28.91
C ARG A 553 -31.90 18.33 -28.12
N GLY A 554 -32.09 18.26 -26.80
CA GLY A 554 -31.43 17.31 -25.91
C GLY A 554 -31.84 15.85 -26.10
N THR A 555 -33.02 15.57 -26.66
CA THR A 555 -33.50 14.19 -26.91
C THR A 555 -32.63 13.41 -27.89
N SER A 556 -31.94 14.10 -28.81
CA SER A 556 -31.01 13.50 -29.78
C SER A 556 -29.56 13.53 -29.32
N HIS A 557 -29.30 13.79 -28.03
CA HIS A 557 -27.94 13.83 -27.50
C HIS A 557 -27.29 12.43 -27.52
N VAL A 558 -25.99 12.36 -27.80
CA VAL A 558 -25.24 11.10 -27.95
C VAL A 558 -24.99 10.42 -26.60
N ASP A 559 -24.81 11.22 -25.55
CA ASP A 559 -24.62 10.73 -24.18
C ASP A 559 -25.95 10.32 -23.52
N LEU A 560 -25.96 9.11 -22.93
CA LEU A 560 -27.16 8.49 -22.37
C LEU A 560 -27.72 9.25 -21.15
N GLU A 561 -26.88 9.78 -20.25
CA GLU A 561 -27.35 10.45 -19.04
C GLU A 561 -28.01 11.79 -19.39
N ALA A 562 -27.37 12.57 -20.27
CA ALA A 562 -27.93 13.83 -20.75
C ALA A 562 -29.22 13.60 -21.57
N GLN A 563 -29.24 12.55 -22.40
CA GLN A 563 -30.42 12.16 -23.18
C GLN A 563 -31.56 11.72 -22.27
N GLN A 564 -31.29 10.87 -21.28
CA GLN A 564 -32.30 10.37 -20.35
C GLN A 564 -32.96 11.53 -19.60
N ARG A 565 -32.17 12.45 -19.01
CA ARG A 565 -32.70 13.64 -18.34
C ARG A 565 -33.52 14.52 -19.26
N ALA A 566 -33.05 14.77 -20.48
CA ALA A 566 -33.79 15.60 -21.44
C ALA A 566 -35.14 14.96 -21.82
N CYS A 567 -35.17 13.64 -22.05
CA CYS A 567 -36.40 12.91 -22.36
C CYS A 567 -37.37 12.86 -21.17
N GLU A 568 -36.86 12.60 -19.96
CA GLU A 568 -37.65 12.57 -18.72
C GLU A 568 -38.24 13.93 -18.41
N TYR A 569 -37.44 14.99 -18.43
CA TYR A 569 -37.90 16.36 -18.17
C TYR A 569 -38.88 16.84 -19.25
N PHE A 570 -38.65 16.48 -20.52
CA PHE A 570 -39.61 16.77 -21.59
C PHE A 570 -40.95 16.08 -21.35
N THR A 571 -40.93 14.80 -20.93
CA THR A 571 -42.15 14.03 -20.65
C THR A 571 -42.86 14.52 -19.39
N LEU A 572 -42.10 14.91 -18.36
CA LEU A 572 -42.64 15.42 -17.10
C LEU A 572 -43.45 16.70 -17.33
N HIS A 573 -42.95 17.61 -18.18
CA HIS A 573 -43.68 18.82 -18.56
C HIS A 573 -45.04 18.52 -19.22
N HIS A 574 -45.13 17.47 -20.04
CA HIS A 574 -46.38 17.06 -20.70
C HIS A 574 -47.32 16.26 -19.79
N SER A 575 -46.87 15.83 -18.61
CA SER A 575 -47.63 14.99 -17.68
C SER A 575 -48.52 15.78 -16.70
N GLY A 576 -48.42 17.11 -16.70
CA GLY A 576 -49.31 18.03 -15.96
C GLY A 576 -48.64 18.80 -14.81
N ASP A 577 -49.05 20.06 -14.62
CA ASP A 577 -48.42 21.02 -13.68
C ASP A 577 -48.48 20.57 -12.19
N ASP A 578 -49.52 19.85 -11.78
CA ASP A 578 -49.67 19.37 -10.39
C ASP A 578 -48.64 18.28 -10.04
N VAL A 579 -48.38 17.37 -10.99
CA VAL A 579 -47.36 16.32 -10.83
C VAL A 579 -45.97 16.96 -10.85
N MET A 580 -45.76 17.95 -11.72
CA MET A 580 -44.49 18.67 -11.82
C MET A 580 -44.14 19.41 -10.52
N LYS A 581 -45.11 20.12 -9.93
CA LYS A 581 -44.93 20.83 -8.65
C LYS A 581 -44.58 19.88 -7.51
N THR A 582 -45.22 18.71 -7.46
CA THR A 582 -44.99 17.72 -6.40
C THR A 582 -43.60 17.07 -6.53
N VAL A 583 -43.14 16.79 -7.75
CA VAL A 583 -41.83 16.17 -7.99
C VAL A 583 -40.68 17.17 -7.77
N LEU A 584 -40.92 18.46 -8.02
CA LEU A 584 -39.92 19.53 -7.95
C LEU A 584 -40.08 20.41 -6.70
N GLU A 585 -40.57 19.83 -5.60
CA GLU A 585 -40.58 20.48 -4.29
C GLU A 585 -39.15 20.86 -3.85
N PRO A 586 -39.00 21.93 -3.03
CA PRO A 586 -37.70 22.37 -2.55
C PRO A 586 -36.97 21.23 -1.83
N MET A 587 -35.65 21.14 -2.04
CA MET A 587 -34.86 20.05 -1.49
C MET A 587 -34.95 20.02 0.04
N PRO A 588 -35.21 18.86 0.67
CA PRO A 588 -35.24 18.77 2.13
C PRO A 588 -33.87 19.07 2.73
N VAL A 589 -33.87 19.52 3.99
CA VAL A 589 -32.64 19.79 4.75
C VAL A 589 -31.77 18.55 4.85
N PHE A 590 -30.45 18.74 4.73
CA PHE A 590 -29.50 17.64 4.83
C PHE A 590 -29.28 17.27 6.30
N PRO A 591 -29.17 15.97 6.63
CA PRO A 591 -28.93 15.53 8.01
C PRO A 591 -27.51 15.88 8.49
N ASP A 592 -27.41 16.37 9.74
CA ASP A 592 -26.16 16.84 10.35
C ASP A 592 -25.20 15.72 10.82
N THR A 593 -25.66 14.46 10.86
CA THR A 593 -24.90 13.30 11.38
C THR A 593 -23.78 12.82 10.46
N ARG A 594 -23.58 13.46 9.31
CA ARG A 594 -22.59 13.07 8.32
C ARG A 594 -21.25 13.75 8.64
N GLU A 595 -20.23 12.97 9.00
CA GLU A 595 -18.86 13.51 9.11
C GLU A 595 -18.48 14.21 7.80
N SER A 596 -17.85 15.39 7.89
CA SER A 596 -17.46 16.17 6.71
C SER A 596 -16.52 15.33 5.82
N ASN A 597 -16.94 15.01 4.60
CA ASN A 597 -16.13 14.27 3.61
C ASN A 597 -14.75 14.92 3.39
N LEU A 598 -14.64 16.23 3.59
CA LEU A 598 -13.39 16.99 3.56
C LEU A 598 -12.37 16.50 4.60
N VAL A 599 -12.83 16.18 5.81
CA VAL A 599 -11.99 15.66 6.91
C VAL A 599 -11.58 14.22 6.64
N VAL A 600 -12.49 13.40 6.09
CA VAL A 600 -12.19 12.02 5.68
C VAL A 600 -11.11 12.00 4.59
N ARG A 601 -11.22 12.88 3.59
CA ARG A 601 -10.22 13.02 2.51
C ARG A 601 -8.89 13.55 3.03
N LEU A 602 -8.89 14.49 3.98
CA LEU A 602 -7.66 14.96 4.63
C LEU A 602 -6.96 13.84 5.41
N ARG A 603 -7.71 13.02 6.18
CA ARG A 603 -7.15 11.86 6.88
C ARG A 603 -6.57 10.86 5.90
N ALA A 604 -7.26 10.56 4.79
CA ALA A 604 -6.74 9.69 3.74
C ALA A 604 -5.44 10.23 3.12
N GLN A 605 -5.34 11.54 2.88
CA GLN A 605 -4.11 12.19 2.40
C GLN A 605 -2.98 12.15 3.44
N GLN A 606 -3.29 12.34 4.73
CA GLN A 606 -2.31 12.25 5.82
C GLN A 606 -1.79 10.82 5.98
N HIS A 607 -2.66 9.81 5.96
CA HIS A 607 -2.25 8.40 5.99
C HIS A 607 -1.45 7.98 4.75
N ALA A 608 -1.71 8.56 3.58
CA ALA A 608 -0.90 8.34 2.38
C ALA A 608 0.49 9.00 2.49
N ALA A 609 0.60 10.15 3.17
CA ALA A 609 1.87 10.86 3.37
C ALA A 609 2.72 10.26 4.51
N GLU A 610 2.09 9.66 5.51
CA GLU A 610 2.73 9.03 6.67
C GLU A 610 3.07 7.54 6.44
N GLY A 611 2.92 7.03 5.22
CA GLY A 611 3.13 5.62 4.84
C GLY A 611 4.50 5.03 5.19
N GLY A 612 4.63 4.62 6.45
CA GLY A 612 5.50 3.57 6.96
C GLY A 612 4.64 2.74 7.91
N ASP A 613 4.21 1.57 7.42
CA ASP A 613 3.75 0.38 8.15
C ASP A 613 3.33 0.56 9.63
N GLU A 614 2.02 0.58 9.90
CA GLU A 614 1.34 -0.16 10.99
C GLU A 614 -0.15 0.23 11.06
N GLY A 615 -1.03 -0.78 11.01
CA GLY A 615 -2.47 -0.60 11.19
C GLY A 615 -2.84 -0.55 12.67
N GLN A 616 -3.44 0.56 13.11
CA GLN A 616 -4.00 0.70 14.44
C GLN A 616 -5.37 1.38 14.37
N GLU A 617 -6.43 0.57 14.47
CA GLU A 617 -7.82 1.02 14.65
C GLU A 617 -7.99 1.51 16.10
N VAL A 618 -8.44 2.76 16.27
CA VAL A 618 -8.74 3.37 17.58
C VAL A 618 -10.23 3.25 17.87
N SER A 619 -10.54 2.63 19.02
CA SER A 619 -11.87 2.45 19.61
C SER A 619 -12.31 3.67 20.42
N SER A 620 -13.62 3.97 20.40
CA SER A 620 -14.26 4.88 21.38
C SER A 620 -15.58 4.31 21.90
N SER A 621 -15.52 3.76 23.12
CA SER A 621 -16.63 3.57 24.08
C SER A 621 -16.98 4.90 24.76
N GLY A 622 -18.19 5.22 25.26
CA GLY A 622 -19.45 4.51 25.47
C GLY A 622 -20.36 5.35 26.40
N GLY A 623 -21.63 4.98 26.57
CA GLY A 623 -22.53 5.49 27.62
C GLY A 623 -24.01 5.46 27.24
N GLY A 624 -24.81 4.59 27.87
CA GLY A 624 -26.22 4.33 27.54
C GLY A 624 -27.21 4.30 28.72
N HIS A 625 -28.33 3.62 28.45
CA HIS A 625 -29.61 3.43 29.17
C HIS A 625 -30.73 4.33 28.61
N ASP A 626 -31.97 3.91 28.33
CA ASP A 626 -32.73 2.65 28.27
C ASP A 626 -34.20 3.12 28.43
N ASP A 627 -35.06 3.01 27.41
CA ASP A 627 -36.24 2.12 27.50
C ASP A 627 -37.13 2.16 26.24
N GLU A 628 -37.24 0.94 25.70
CA GLU A 628 -38.21 0.24 24.86
C GLU A 628 -39.50 0.92 24.35
N SER A 629 -39.73 0.83 23.03
CA SER A 629 -40.69 -0.13 22.44
C SER A 629 -40.86 0.09 20.93
N ALA A 630 -40.17 -0.74 20.13
CA ALA A 630 -40.65 -1.41 18.89
C ALA A 630 -39.50 -1.76 17.92
N GLY A 631 -39.01 -3.00 18.00
CA GLY A 631 -38.66 -3.81 16.83
C GLY A 631 -37.31 -3.57 16.13
N ASP A 632 -36.21 -3.93 16.80
CA ASP A 632 -34.96 -4.35 16.16
C ASP A 632 -35.12 -5.77 15.58
N LEU A 633 -34.59 -5.99 14.37
CA LEU A 633 -34.25 -7.30 13.83
C LEU A 633 -33.12 -7.17 12.80
N LEU A 634 -32.03 -6.54 13.23
CA LEU A 634 -30.68 -6.77 12.72
C LEU A 634 -30.15 -8.15 13.14
N GLY A 635 -29.10 -8.63 12.47
CA GLY A 635 -28.01 -9.28 13.21
C GLY A 635 -27.36 -10.51 12.58
N LEU A 636 -26.24 -10.31 11.88
CA LEU A 636 -25.14 -11.28 11.94
C LEU A 636 -23.81 -10.52 12.07
N SER A 637 -23.43 -10.31 13.33
CA SER A 637 -22.07 -10.06 13.79
C SER A 637 -21.23 -11.34 13.72
N SER A 638 -20.01 -11.22 13.20
CA SER A 638 -18.94 -12.21 13.37
C SER A 638 -18.45 -12.25 14.82
N PRO A 639 -17.74 -13.33 15.20
CA PRO A 639 -16.47 -13.13 15.87
C PRO A 639 -15.31 -13.84 15.14
N THR A 640 -14.40 -12.98 14.68
CA THR A 640 -12.93 -13.02 14.80
C THR A 640 -12.15 -14.30 15.15
N ASN A 641 -11.03 -14.39 14.43
CA ASN A 641 -9.70 -14.94 14.76
C ASN A 641 -9.45 -16.44 14.63
N LEU A 642 -8.56 -16.79 13.67
CA LEU A 642 -7.31 -17.51 13.92
C LEU A 642 -6.38 -17.40 12.68
N LYS A 643 -5.29 -16.64 12.82
CA LYS A 643 -4.04 -16.74 12.03
C LYS A 643 -3.17 -17.85 12.63
N GLN A 644 -2.22 -18.36 11.81
CA GLN A 644 -1.18 -19.39 12.07
C GLN A 644 -1.68 -20.84 11.93
N GLN A 645 -1.01 -21.78 11.25
CA GLN A 645 0.40 -21.92 10.86
C GLN A 645 0.47 -23.03 9.77
N LEU A 646 1.30 -22.84 8.74
CA LEU A 646 1.86 -23.92 7.94
C LEU A 646 3.38 -23.79 8.05
N HIS A 647 4.02 -24.69 8.79
CA HIS A 647 5.43 -25.04 8.63
C HIS A 647 5.49 -26.44 8.04
N GLY A 648 6.29 -26.59 6.98
CA GLY A 648 6.48 -27.84 6.26
C GLY A 648 7.43 -28.81 6.95
N GLY A 649 7.34 -30.06 6.53
CA GLY A 649 8.30 -31.13 6.81
C GLY A 649 8.05 -32.28 5.85
N ASN A 650 9.02 -32.54 4.97
CA ASN A 650 8.98 -33.55 3.92
C ASN A 650 9.43 -34.91 4.50
N GLY A 651 8.68 -35.99 4.26
CA GLY A 651 9.15 -37.35 4.56
C GLY A 651 8.09 -38.42 4.81
N GLY A 652 7.38 -38.85 3.77
CA GLY A 652 6.87 -40.23 3.66
C GLY A 652 5.55 -40.56 4.36
N GLY A 653 4.57 -40.98 3.55
CA GLY A 653 3.43 -41.77 4.01
C GLY A 653 2.08 -41.13 3.71
N LEU A 654 1.23 -41.84 2.98
CA LEU A 654 -0.18 -41.55 2.69
C LEU A 654 -1.09 -41.51 3.97
N VAL A 655 -0.52 -41.24 5.14
CA VAL A 655 -1.17 -41.35 6.46
C VAL A 655 -1.61 -39.97 7.01
N ASP A 656 -1.11 -38.87 6.44
CA ASP A 656 -1.42 -37.48 6.89
C ASP A 656 -2.77 -36.90 6.43
N VAL A 657 -3.60 -37.67 5.72
CA VAL A 657 -4.96 -37.22 5.38
C VAL A 657 -5.93 -37.37 6.58
N PHE A 658 -5.58 -38.13 7.63
CA PHE A 658 -6.53 -38.50 8.71
C PHE A 658 -6.03 -38.36 10.17
N GLY A 659 -5.00 -37.56 10.49
CA GLY A 659 -4.51 -37.37 11.88
C GLY A 659 -5.21 -36.23 12.68
N GLY A 660 -5.76 -36.53 13.87
CA GLY A 660 -6.67 -35.69 14.71
C GLY A 660 -6.05 -34.70 15.73
N PRO A 661 -6.83 -34.19 16.73
CA PRO A 661 -6.99 -34.93 17.99
C PRO A 661 -8.41 -34.93 18.61
N THR A 662 -8.56 -35.84 19.58
CA THR A 662 -9.74 -36.20 20.38
C THR A 662 -10.17 -35.17 21.43
N GLY A 663 -11.49 -34.96 21.59
CA GLY A 663 -12.13 -34.31 22.74
C GLY A 663 -13.66 -34.43 22.72
N SER A 664 -14.23 -35.06 23.75
CA SER A 664 -15.65 -35.28 24.15
C SER A 664 -16.61 -34.09 23.95
N SER A 665 -17.95 -34.16 23.83
CA SER A 665 -19.00 -35.17 24.03
C SER A 665 -20.36 -34.55 23.63
N SER A 666 -21.34 -35.34 23.18
CA SER A 666 -22.73 -35.41 23.69
C SER A 666 -23.67 -36.03 22.66
N GLY A 667 -24.52 -36.96 23.12
CA GLY A 667 -25.40 -37.76 22.29
C GLY A 667 -26.72 -37.08 21.92
N GLY A 668 -27.35 -37.59 20.85
CA GLY A 668 -28.72 -37.23 20.49
C GLY A 668 -29.15 -37.64 19.08
N LYS A 669 -29.67 -38.87 18.96
CA LYS A 669 -30.75 -39.36 18.06
C LYS A 669 -30.82 -38.86 16.60
N GLY A 670 -30.55 -39.80 15.68
CA GLY A 670 -31.43 -40.20 14.56
C GLY A 670 -31.82 -39.18 13.49
N GLY A 671 -31.21 -39.31 12.30
CA GLY A 671 -31.71 -38.71 11.06
C GLY A 671 -30.62 -38.59 9.99
N ASP A 672 -30.61 -39.50 9.01
CA ASP A 672 -29.72 -39.56 7.84
C ASP A 672 -29.92 -38.38 6.85
N ALA A 673 -29.54 -37.16 7.24
CA ALA A 673 -29.41 -36.05 6.30
C ALA A 673 -28.24 -35.14 6.72
N VAL A 674 -27.15 -35.20 5.97
CA VAL A 674 -26.05 -34.23 6.13
C VAL A 674 -26.54 -32.85 5.67
N ASP A 675 -26.39 -31.83 6.51
CA ASP A 675 -26.80 -30.45 6.20
C ASP A 675 -26.24 -29.98 4.84
N PRO A 676 -27.08 -29.48 3.91
CA PRO A 676 -26.64 -28.96 2.61
C PRO A 676 -25.60 -27.83 2.74
N ALA A 677 -25.66 -27.06 3.83
CA ALA A 677 -24.70 -25.99 4.13
C ALA A 677 -23.28 -26.51 4.41
N LYS A 678 -23.15 -27.69 5.03
CA LYS A 678 -21.84 -28.33 5.30
C LYS A 678 -21.20 -28.86 4.01
N ILE A 679 -22.01 -29.43 3.11
CA ILE A 679 -21.55 -29.89 1.80
C ILE A 679 -21.03 -28.71 0.96
N ALA A 680 -21.72 -27.56 0.99
CA ALA A 680 -21.26 -26.34 0.33
C ALA A 680 -19.95 -25.81 0.93
N ALA A 681 -19.79 -25.83 2.26
CA ALA A 681 -18.56 -25.41 2.93
C ALA A 681 -17.36 -26.31 2.59
N TRP A 682 -17.55 -27.63 2.55
CA TRP A 682 -16.52 -28.59 2.13
C TRP A 682 -16.13 -28.39 0.67
N PHE A 683 -17.09 -28.18 -0.22
CA PHE A 683 -16.83 -27.86 -1.62
C PHE A 683 -15.98 -26.59 -1.77
N ASN A 684 -16.33 -25.50 -1.07
CA ASN A 684 -15.59 -24.25 -1.12
C ASN A 684 -14.14 -24.42 -0.62
N LYS A 685 -13.94 -25.20 0.44
CA LYS A 685 -12.61 -25.49 0.97
C LYS A 685 -11.74 -26.23 -0.05
N VAL A 686 -12.26 -27.26 -0.72
CA VAL A 686 -11.52 -28.03 -1.73
C VAL A 686 -11.14 -27.18 -2.94
N VAL A 687 -12.01 -26.25 -3.36
CA VAL A 687 -11.71 -25.30 -4.44
C VAL A 687 -10.54 -24.37 -4.08
N GLY A 688 -10.40 -24.00 -2.80
CA GLY A 688 -9.30 -23.14 -2.32
C GLY A 688 -7.97 -23.85 -2.04
N SER A 689 -7.98 -25.13 -1.60
CA SER A 689 -6.78 -25.79 -1.07
C SER A 689 -6.18 -26.92 -1.92
N ASN A 690 -6.69 -27.19 -3.14
CA ASN A 690 -6.29 -28.30 -4.05
C ASN A 690 -6.35 -29.72 -3.43
N GLN A 691 -6.64 -29.84 -2.14
CA GLN A 691 -6.87 -31.07 -1.41
C GLN A 691 -7.82 -30.81 -0.24
N GLY A 692 -8.68 -31.77 0.08
CA GLY A 692 -9.60 -31.65 1.21
C GLY A 692 -10.66 -32.75 1.23
N VAL A 693 -11.53 -32.71 2.22
CA VAL A 693 -12.69 -33.60 2.34
C VAL A 693 -13.85 -32.98 1.56
N LEU A 694 -14.43 -33.75 0.63
CA LEU A 694 -15.58 -33.34 -0.19
C LEU A 694 -16.91 -33.71 0.48
N PHE A 695 -16.93 -34.84 1.17
CA PHE A 695 -18.11 -35.33 1.87
C PHE A 695 -17.72 -36.23 3.03
N GLU A 696 -18.42 -36.12 4.15
CA GLU A 696 -18.23 -36.96 5.32
C GLU A 696 -19.58 -37.24 5.99
N ASN A 697 -19.86 -38.52 6.22
CA ASN A 697 -20.94 -38.98 7.10
C ASN A 697 -20.40 -40.08 8.05
N ASP A 698 -21.30 -40.69 8.83
CA ASP A 698 -20.94 -41.73 9.81
C ASP A 698 -20.42 -43.03 9.15
N VAL A 699 -20.60 -43.19 7.83
CA VAL A 699 -20.34 -44.44 7.10
C VAL A 699 -19.13 -44.31 6.17
N ILE A 700 -19.03 -43.24 5.39
CA ILE A 700 -18.02 -43.03 4.35
C ILE A 700 -17.48 -41.59 4.39
N GLN A 701 -16.18 -41.46 4.14
CA GLN A 701 -15.51 -40.18 3.96
C GLN A 701 -14.87 -40.11 2.58
N ILE A 702 -15.15 -39.04 1.83
CA ILE A 702 -14.66 -38.83 0.47
C ILE A 702 -13.69 -37.65 0.49
N GLY A 703 -12.40 -37.94 0.30
CA GLY A 703 -11.34 -36.96 0.09
C GLY A 703 -11.07 -36.71 -1.38
N VAL A 704 -10.61 -35.52 -1.73
CA VAL A 704 -10.18 -35.13 -3.08
C VAL A 704 -8.78 -34.57 -3.02
N LYS A 705 -7.94 -34.92 -4.00
CA LYS A 705 -6.70 -34.22 -4.34
C LYS A 705 -6.68 -33.92 -5.83
N GLN A 706 -6.46 -32.66 -6.20
CA GLN A 706 -6.57 -32.21 -7.59
C GLN A 706 -5.33 -31.43 -8.04
N GLU A 707 -4.95 -31.63 -9.29
CA GLU A 707 -3.86 -30.95 -9.97
C GLU A 707 -4.31 -30.58 -11.39
N PHE A 708 -4.21 -29.30 -11.75
CA PHE A 708 -4.62 -28.81 -13.07
C PHE A 708 -3.41 -28.16 -13.77
N ARG A 709 -3.24 -28.44 -15.06
CA ARG A 709 -2.20 -27.86 -15.90
C ARG A 709 -2.74 -27.55 -17.30
N GLY A 710 -2.80 -26.27 -17.64
CA GLY A 710 -3.39 -25.81 -18.90
C GLY A 710 -4.86 -26.21 -19.03
N SER A 711 -5.20 -26.96 -20.08
CA SER A 711 -6.58 -27.42 -20.35
C SER A 711 -6.93 -28.78 -19.74
N GLN A 712 -6.00 -29.42 -19.03
CA GLN A 712 -6.15 -30.77 -18.49
C GLN A 712 -5.97 -30.80 -16.97
N GLY A 713 -6.74 -31.66 -16.29
CA GLY A 713 -6.70 -31.84 -14.85
C GLY A 713 -6.72 -33.31 -14.46
N ARG A 714 -6.02 -33.63 -13.36
CA ARG A 714 -6.02 -34.95 -12.72
C ARG A 714 -6.59 -34.80 -11.31
N MET A 715 -7.63 -35.56 -11.02
CA MET A 715 -8.29 -35.59 -9.71
C MET A 715 -8.18 -37.00 -9.14
N GLY A 716 -7.68 -37.11 -7.92
CA GLY A 716 -7.70 -38.33 -7.13
C GLY A 716 -8.79 -38.25 -6.06
N LEU A 717 -9.80 -39.10 -6.17
CA LEU A 717 -10.81 -39.31 -5.14
C LEU A 717 -10.36 -40.42 -4.21
N PHE A 718 -10.57 -40.21 -2.92
CA PHE A 718 -10.22 -41.17 -1.88
C PHE A 718 -11.44 -41.51 -1.03
N TYR A 719 -11.87 -42.76 -1.05
CA TYR A 719 -13.00 -43.25 -0.27
C TYR A 719 -12.48 -43.98 0.97
N GLY A 720 -12.82 -43.49 2.15
CA GLY A 720 -12.51 -44.15 3.43
C GLY A 720 -13.78 -44.68 4.08
N ASN A 721 -13.80 -45.96 4.48
CA ASN A 721 -14.90 -46.55 5.24
C ASN A 721 -14.72 -46.30 6.75
N LYS A 722 -15.62 -45.50 7.34
CA LYS A 722 -15.65 -45.20 8.78
C LYS A 722 -16.50 -46.18 9.57
N GLY A 723 -17.40 -46.90 8.90
CA GLY A 723 -18.28 -47.88 9.51
C GLY A 723 -17.57 -49.17 9.92
N SER A 724 -18.27 -49.97 10.74
CA SER A 724 -17.85 -51.32 11.14
C SER A 724 -18.23 -52.41 10.13
N VAL A 725 -18.99 -52.06 9.08
CA VAL A 725 -19.50 -52.97 8.03
C VAL A 725 -18.83 -52.63 6.69
N ALA A 726 -18.54 -53.65 5.88
CA ALA A 726 -17.97 -53.45 4.54
C ALA A 726 -18.98 -52.75 3.61
N VAL A 727 -18.48 -51.79 2.82
CA VAL A 727 -19.27 -51.11 1.78
C VAL A 727 -19.10 -51.88 0.48
N THR A 728 -20.21 -52.30 -0.14
CA THR A 728 -20.22 -53.03 -1.42
C THR A 728 -20.91 -52.20 -2.49
N ASN A 729 -20.66 -52.50 -3.78
CA ASN A 729 -21.23 -51.79 -4.93
C ASN A 729 -20.92 -50.28 -4.98
N LEU A 730 -19.71 -49.88 -4.56
CA LEU A 730 -19.27 -48.49 -4.71
C LEU A 730 -19.13 -48.14 -6.20
N SER A 731 -19.95 -47.20 -6.67
CA SER A 731 -19.92 -46.70 -8.04
C SER A 731 -19.97 -45.18 -8.05
N LEU A 732 -19.23 -44.60 -8.99
CA LEU A 732 -19.22 -43.16 -9.25
C LEU A 732 -19.66 -42.91 -10.68
N MET A 733 -20.77 -42.17 -10.84
CA MET A 733 -21.27 -41.72 -12.13
C MET A 733 -21.10 -40.21 -12.24
N VAL A 734 -20.24 -39.77 -13.17
CA VAL A 734 -20.14 -38.36 -13.55
C VAL A 734 -21.18 -38.08 -14.63
N LYS A 735 -22.08 -37.11 -14.40
CA LYS A 735 -23.02 -36.67 -15.45
C LYS A 735 -22.21 -36.01 -16.57
N GLN A 736 -22.27 -36.55 -17.79
CA GLN A 736 -21.51 -36.00 -18.91
C GLN A 736 -22.07 -34.63 -19.33
N VAL A 737 -21.19 -33.63 -19.39
CA VAL A 737 -21.50 -32.26 -19.80
C VAL A 737 -20.72 -31.96 -21.08
N PRO A 738 -21.30 -31.33 -22.11
CA PRO A 738 -20.59 -31.03 -23.37
C PRO A 738 -19.30 -30.22 -23.18
N SER A 739 -19.22 -29.42 -22.12
CA SER A 739 -18.10 -28.51 -21.82
C SER A 739 -16.87 -29.21 -21.21
N LEU A 740 -17.03 -30.41 -20.65
CA LEU A 740 -15.97 -31.15 -19.94
C LEU A 740 -15.89 -32.59 -20.41
N ARG A 741 -14.72 -33.02 -20.86
CA ARG A 741 -14.46 -34.43 -21.17
C ARG A 741 -13.84 -35.10 -19.95
N THR A 742 -14.52 -36.11 -19.40
CA THR A 742 -14.05 -36.85 -18.21
C THR A 742 -13.77 -38.31 -18.53
N GLN A 743 -12.59 -38.81 -18.15
CA GLN A 743 -12.25 -40.23 -18.15
C GLN A 743 -12.11 -40.71 -16.71
N VAL A 744 -12.96 -41.65 -16.31
CA VAL A 744 -13.03 -42.17 -14.94
C VAL A 744 -12.42 -43.57 -14.91
N GLU A 745 -11.44 -43.80 -14.03
CA GLU A 745 -10.84 -45.12 -13.82
C GLU A 745 -11.82 -46.04 -13.08
N GLN A 746 -11.84 -47.34 -13.44
CA GLN A 746 -12.68 -48.34 -12.77
C GLN A 746 -12.21 -48.60 -11.34
N VAL A 747 -13.15 -48.68 -10.40
CA VAL A 747 -12.90 -48.86 -8.97
C VAL A 747 -13.27 -50.28 -8.53
N ALA A 748 -12.57 -50.80 -7.52
CA ALA A 748 -12.93 -52.05 -6.88
C ALA A 748 -14.27 -51.93 -6.13
N THR A 749 -15.13 -52.94 -6.31
CA THR A 749 -16.54 -52.94 -5.86
C THR A 749 -16.72 -53.11 -4.35
N GLU A 750 -15.64 -53.33 -3.59
CA GLU A 750 -15.68 -53.63 -2.15
C GLU A 750 -14.66 -52.81 -1.35
N LEU A 751 -15.11 -52.22 -0.24
CA LEU A 751 -14.29 -51.42 0.68
C LEU A 751 -14.45 -51.94 2.12
N GLN A 752 -13.39 -52.55 2.66
CA GLN A 752 -13.40 -53.13 4.01
C GLN A 752 -13.39 -52.05 5.11
N PRO A 753 -13.83 -52.36 6.34
CA PRO A 753 -13.82 -51.42 7.47
C PRO A 753 -12.42 -50.82 7.69
N LYS A 754 -12.34 -49.49 7.88
CA LYS A 754 -11.07 -48.73 8.05
C LYS A 754 -10.09 -48.80 6.87
N GLN A 755 -10.50 -49.33 5.72
CA GLN A 755 -9.70 -49.30 4.49
C GLN A 755 -10.00 -48.02 3.69
N GLN A 756 -8.99 -47.56 2.93
CA GLN A 756 -9.13 -46.45 1.99
C GLN A 756 -8.86 -46.93 0.55
N LEU A 757 -9.67 -46.46 -0.39
CA LEU A 757 -9.52 -46.72 -1.81
C LEU A 757 -9.33 -45.43 -2.59
N LYS A 758 -8.44 -45.45 -3.60
CA LYS A 758 -8.15 -44.32 -4.47
C LYS A 758 -8.69 -44.55 -5.87
N GLN A 759 -9.41 -43.58 -6.42
CA GLN A 759 -9.88 -43.53 -7.80
C GLN A 759 -9.32 -42.30 -8.49
N GLN A 760 -8.91 -42.45 -9.76
CA GLN A 760 -8.45 -41.32 -10.56
C GLN A 760 -9.48 -40.92 -11.61
N ILE A 761 -9.67 -39.61 -11.75
CA ILE A 761 -10.47 -38.98 -12.79
C ILE A 761 -9.57 -38.03 -13.57
N MET A 762 -9.50 -38.20 -14.89
CA MET A 762 -8.87 -37.25 -15.81
C MET A 762 -9.95 -36.37 -16.42
N VAL A 763 -9.75 -35.06 -16.37
CA VAL A 763 -10.70 -34.05 -16.86
C VAL A 763 -9.99 -33.18 -17.90
N GLU A 764 -10.65 -32.93 -19.02
CA GLU A 764 -10.19 -32.02 -20.06
C GLU A 764 -11.27 -30.97 -20.35
N CYS A 765 -10.90 -29.70 -20.28
CA CYS A 765 -11.82 -28.59 -20.52
C CYS A 765 -11.95 -28.32 -22.02
N MET A 766 -13.14 -28.54 -22.58
CA MET A 766 -13.41 -28.36 -24.01
C MET A 766 -13.98 -26.96 -24.30
N GLN A 767 -14.81 -26.43 -23.40
CA GLN A 767 -15.44 -25.11 -23.51
C GLN A 767 -15.58 -24.46 -22.12
N PRO A 768 -15.70 -23.11 -22.04
CA PRO A 768 -16.07 -22.43 -20.82
C PRO A 768 -17.36 -22.96 -20.19
N PHE A 769 -17.42 -23.00 -18.86
CA PHE A 769 -18.61 -23.45 -18.12
C PHE A 769 -18.80 -22.64 -16.83
N VAL A 770 -20.06 -22.44 -16.43
CA VAL A 770 -20.43 -21.63 -15.24
C VAL A 770 -20.74 -22.50 -14.02
N GLN A 771 -21.35 -23.67 -14.22
CA GLN A 771 -21.68 -24.59 -13.13
C GLN A 771 -20.79 -25.85 -13.19
N PRO A 772 -20.28 -26.32 -12.03
CA PRO A 772 -19.48 -27.55 -11.97
C PRO A 772 -20.33 -28.79 -12.33
N ALA A 773 -19.68 -29.82 -12.86
CA ALA A 773 -20.34 -31.09 -13.18
C ALA A 773 -20.85 -31.80 -11.91
N GLU A 774 -22.02 -32.43 -11.99
CA GLU A 774 -22.59 -33.23 -10.91
C GLU A 774 -22.10 -34.69 -10.97
N VAL A 775 -21.88 -35.25 -9.80
CA VAL A 775 -21.37 -36.61 -9.59
C VAL A 775 -22.30 -37.32 -8.63
N VAL A 776 -22.74 -38.50 -9.03
CA VAL A 776 -23.56 -39.38 -8.19
C VAL A 776 -22.67 -40.50 -7.68
N VAL A 777 -22.50 -40.57 -6.36
CA VAL A 777 -21.78 -41.66 -5.69
C VAL A 777 -22.83 -42.59 -5.07
N ALA A 778 -22.92 -43.81 -5.57
CA ALA A 778 -23.83 -44.83 -5.07
C ALA A 778 -23.05 -45.96 -4.39
N TYR A 779 -23.51 -46.40 -3.22
CA TYR A 779 -22.91 -47.50 -2.48
C TYR A 779 -23.96 -48.25 -1.65
N THR A 780 -23.67 -49.50 -1.30
CA THR A 780 -24.56 -50.37 -0.51
C THR A 780 -23.91 -50.73 0.82
N VAL A 781 -24.62 -50.54 1.93
CA VAL A 781 -24.20 -50.96 3.27
C VAL A 781 -25.30 -51.79 3.91
N ALA A 782 -24.96 -52.99 4.39
CA ALA A 782 -25.90 -53.91 5.05
C ALA A 782 -27.21 -54.16 4.27
N GLY A 783 -27.15 -54.16 2.93
CA GLY A 783 -28.31 -54.38 2.04
C GLY A 783 -29.10 -53.12 1.66
N LEU A 784 -28.80 -51.96 2.25
CA LEU A 784 -29.41 -50.67 1.92
C LEU A 784 -28.52 -49.91 0.92
N SER A 785 -29.07 -49.58 -0.25
CA SER A 785 -28.37 -48.80 -1.29
C SER A 785 -28.64 -47.32 -1.11
N THR A 786 -27.58 -46.54 -0.93
CA THR A 786 -27.63 -45.08 -0.75
C THR A 786 -26.93 -44.39 -1.93
N SER A 787 -27.57 -43.35 -2.46
CA SER A 787 -27.03 -42.51 -3.54
C SER A 787 -26.82 -41.09 -3.03
N ILE A 788 -25.64 -40.52 -3.28
CA ILE A 788 -25.26 -39.18 -2.85
C ILE A 788 -24.95 -38.33 -4.08
N ASP A 789 -25.65 -37.20 -4.19
CA ASP A 789 -25.43 -36.22 -5.23
C ASP A 789 -24.41 -35.17 -4.76
N LEU A 790 -23.24 -35.14 -5.39
CA LEU A 790 -22.14 -34.22 -5.11
C LEU A 790 -21.79 -33.39 -6.34
N LYS A 791 -21.15 -32.24 -6.11
CA LYS A 791 -20.57 -31.44 -7.20
C LYS A 791 -19.09 -31.77 -7.32
N LEU A 792 -18.62 -32.01 -8.54
CA LEU A 792 -17.20 -32.21 -8.82
C LEU A 792 -16.47 -30.88 -8.56
N PRO A 793 -15.42 -30.83 -7.72
CA PRO A 793 -14.68 -29.59 -7.41
C PRO A 793 -13.76 -29.11 -8.56
N CYS A 794 -14.21 -29.27 -9.80
CA CYS A 794 -13.58 -28.75 -11.01
C CYS A 794 -14.32 -27.48 -11.43
N VAL A 795 -13.68 -26.32 -11.26
CA VAL A 795 -14.25 -25.00 -11.57
C VAL A 795 -13.46 -24.32 -12.68
N ALA A 796 -14.07 -23.36 -13.38
CA ALA A 796 -13.40 -22.66 -14.48
C ALA A 796 -12.09 -21.96 -14.06
N THR A 797 -11.96 -21.52 -12.80
CA THR A 797 -10.72 -20.92 -12.29
C THR A 797 -9.55 -21.90 -12.23
N SER A 798 -9.82 -23.21 -12.19
CA SER A 798 -8.78 -24.25 -12.16
C SER A 798 -7.98 -24.36 -13.47
N PHE A 799 -8.50 -23.82 -14.58
CA PHE A 799 -7.85 -23.83 -15.91
C PHE A 799 -7.24 -22.46 -16.29
N LEU A 800 -7.06 -21.57 -15.31
CA LEU A 800 -6.46 -20.25 -15.51
C LEU A 800 -4.94 -20.28 -15.32
N GLU A 801 -4.21 -19.72 -16.27
CA GLU A 801 -2.78 -19.46 -16.17
C GLU A 801 -2.53 -17.96 -15.93
N PRO A 802 -1.82 -17.57 -14.84
CA PRO A 802 -1.54 -16.17 -14.57
C PRO A 802 -0.57 -15.59 -15.61
N VAL A 803 -0.86 -14.38 -16.08
CA VAL A 803 -0.02 -13.64 -17.03
C VAL A 803 0.54 -12.41 -16.33
N LYS A 804 1.87 -12.28 -16.29
CA LYS A 804 2.52 -11.07 -15.78
C LYS A 804 2.44 -9.98 -16.84
N LEU A 805 1.68 -8.93 -16.58
CA LEU A 805 1.62 -7.71 -17.39
C LEU A 805 2.16 -6.54 -16.57
N SER A 806 2.80 -5.58 -17.24
CA SER A 806 3.14 -4.30 -16.64
C SER A 806 1.84 -3.51 -16.35
N VAL A 807 1.89 -2.58 -15.40
CA VAL A 807 0.73 -1.74 -15.04
C VAL A 807 0.26 -0.90 -16.24
N GLU A 808 1.20 -0.42 -17.05
CA GLU A 808 0.92 0.36 -18.26
C GLU A 808 0.26 -0.49 -19.36
N ASP A 809 0.77 -1.71 -19.61
CA ASP A 809 0.18 -2.63 -20.58
C ASP A 809 -1.18 -3.14 -20.13
N PHE A 810 -1.38 -3.32 -18.82
CA PHE A 810 -2.67 -3.68 -18.25
C PHE A 810 -3.68 -2.56 -18.49
N HIS A 811 -3.36 -1.31 -18.17
CA HIS A 811 -4.26 -0.18 -18.40
C HIS A 811 -4.58 0.03 -19.89
N LYS A 812 -3.60 -0.16 -20.77
CA LYS A 812 -3.80 -0.10 -22.22
C LYS A 812 -4.76 -1.18 -22.72
N ARG A 813 -4.62 -2.42 -22.26
CA ARG A 813 -5.51 -3.53 -22.61
C ARG A 813 -6.89 -3.43 -21.94
N TRP A 814 -6.93 -2.88 -20.72
CA TRP A 814 -8.16 -2.63 -19.98
C TRP A 814 -9.03 -1.59 -20.69
N GLY A 815 -8.43 -0.48 -21.14
CA GLY A 815 -9.11 0.58 -21.89
C GLY A 815 -9.53 0.19 -23.31
N ALA A 816 -8.89 -0.82 -23.91
CA ALA A 816 -9.25 -1.33 -25.24
C ALA A 816 -10.51 -2.23 -25.25
N LEU A 817 -10.94 -2.73 -24.09
CA LEU A 817 -12.19 -3.49 -23.95
C LEU A 817 -13.32 -2.52 -23.57
N GLU A 818 -14.41 -2.49 -24.34
CA GLU A 818 -15.52 -1.54 -24.14
C GLU A 818 -16.13 -1.61 -22.74
N GLY A 819 -16.25 -0.44 -22.10
CA GLY A 819 -16.82 -0.24 -20.76
C GLY A 819 -16.12 0.90 -20.02
N GLN A 820 -16.86 1.97 -19.68
CA GLN A 820 -16.33 3.13 -18.95
C GLN A 820 -16.10 2.76 -17.47
N GLY A 821 -14.87 2.94 -17.00
CA GLY A 821 -14.50 2.81 -15.59
C GLY A 821 -13.08 3.34 -15.41
N GLU A 822 -12.98 4.54 -14.84
CA GLU A 822 -11.70 5.21 -14.57
C GLU A 822 -10.85 4.47 -13.52
N VAL A 823 -9.56 4.74 -13.59
CA VAL A 823 -8.50 4.04 -12.87
C VAL A 823 -8.18 4.76 -11.56
N SER A 824 -8.63 4.21 -10.43
CA SER A 824 -8.06 4.53 -9.11
C SER A 824 -8.15 3.30 -8.19
N GLY A 825 -7.03 2.97 -7.51
CA GLY A 825 -6.93 2.05 -6.37
C GLY A 825 -7.52 0.63 -6.49
N GLY A 826 -6.69 -0.39 -6.74
CA GLY A 826 -7.10 -1.80 -6.62
C GLY A 826 -6.04 -2.82 -7.07
N VAL A 827 -6.21 -4.09 -6.70
CA VAL A 827 -5.34 -5.19 -7.16
C VAL A 827 -5.73 -5.57 -8.58
N SER A 828 -4.78 -5.47 -9.52
CA SER A 828 -4.97 -5.79 -10.94
C SER A 828 -4.30 -7.11 -11.28
N LEU A 829 -5.05 -8.04 -11.88
CA LEU A 829 -4.59 -9.38 -12.24
C LEU A 829 -4.96 -9.67 -13.69
N ALA A 830 -4.10 -10.39 -14.39
CA ALA A 830 -4.37 -10.89 -15.73
C ALA A 830 -4.14 -12.39 -15.78
N ALA A 831 -5.03 -13.11 -16.44
CA ALA A 831 -4.95 -14.55 -16.59
C ALA A 831 -5.44 -14.97 -17.98
N THR A 832 -5.02 -16.14 -18.44
CA THR A 832 -5.52 -16.76 -19.67
C THR A 832 -6.20 -18.08 -19.34
N PHE A 833 -7.45 -18.23 -19.76
CA PHE A 833 -8.19 -19.48 -19.70
C PHE A 833 -7.84 -20.34 -20.91
N ARG A 834 -7.41 -21.59 -20.68
CA ARG A 834 -7.00 -22.52 -21.73
C ARG A 834 -8.07 -23.58 -21.97
N THR A 835 -8.47 -23.78 -23.23
CA THR A 835 -9.33 -24.89 -23.63
C THR A 835 -8.55 -25.92 -24.46
N GLY A 836 -9.02 -27.17 -24.47
CA GLY A 836 -8.46 -28.27 -25.25
C GLY A 836 -8.95 -28.30 -26.70
N THR A 837 -9.91 -27.45 -27.07
CA THR A 837 -10.45 -27.36 -28.43
C THR A 837 -9.49 -26.57 -29.34
N ALA A 838 -9.12 -27.17 -30.46
CA ALA A 838 -8.34 -26.52 -31.50
C ALA A 838 -9.27 -25.78 -32.47
N SER A 839 -8.92 -24.55 -32.83
CA SER A 839 -9.47 -23.85 -34.00
C SER A 839 -9.24 -24.69 -35.27
N PRO A 840 -10.01 -24.53 -36.35
CA PRO A 840 -9.69 -25.12 -37.67
C PRO A 840 -8.26 -24.81 -38.18
N SER A 841 -7.56 -23.83 -37.59
CA SER A 841 -6.14 -23.50 -37.82
C SER A 841 -5.14 -24.26 -36.93
N GLY A 842 -5.57 -25.15 -36.04
CA GLY A 842 -4.72 -25.96 -35.16
C GLY A 842 -4.28 -25.30 -33.84
N GLU A 843 -4.58 -24.01 -33.62
CA GLU A 843 -4.29 -23.32 -32.36
C GLU A 843 -5.37 -23.57 -31.30
N LYS A 844 -4.96 -23.87 -30.06
CA LYS A 844 -5.87 -24.08 -28.92
C LYS A 844 -6.56 -22.76 -28.54
N ILE A 845 -7.88 -22.78 -28.42
CA ILE A 845 -8.66 -21.59 -28.07
C ILE A 845 -8.29 -21.15 -26.65
N SER A 846 -7.89 -19.88 -26.50
CA SER A 846 -7.54 -19.29 -25.21
C SER A 846 -8.26 -17.96 -25.02
N VAL A 847 -8.80 -17.74 -23.82
CA VAL A 847 -9.57 -16.54 -23.49
C VAL A 847 -8.78 -15.72 -22.49
N GLY A 848 -8.39 -14.50 -22.89
CA GLY A 848 -7.75 -13.54 -21.98
C GLY A 848 -8.76 -12.97 -20.98
N ILE A 849 -8.33 -12.84 -19.73
CA ILE A 849 -9.12 -12.31 -18.61
C ILE A 849 -8.31 -11.24 -17.91
N LEU A 850 -8.96 -10.10 -17.66
CA LEU A 850 -8.47 -9.04 -16.81
C LEU A 850 -9.39 -8.92 -15.59
N LEU A 851 -8.79 -8.83 -14.42
CA LEU A 851 -9.46 -8.82 -13.13
C LEU A 851 -8.99 -7.58 -12.36
N LYS A 852 -9.93 -6.82 -11.82
CA LYS A 852 -9.65 -5.70 -10.92
C LYS A 852 -10.48 -5.85 -9.65
N LEU A 853 -9.81 -5.84 -8.51
CA LEU A 853 -10.44 -5.86 -7.19
C LEU A 853 -10.20 -4.52 -6.50
N GLU A 854 -11.26 -3.76 -6.27
CA GLU A 854 -11.22 -2.45 -5.61
C GLU A 854 -11.81 -2.59 -4.20
N SER A 855 -11.13 -2.04 -3.20
CA SER A 855 -11.65 -1.98 -1.83
C SER A 855 -12.54 -0.76 -1.67
N GLN A 856 -13.78 -0.97 -1.25
CA GLN A 856 -14.76 0.06 -0.89
C GLN A 856 -15.16 -0.14 0.58
N GLY A 857 -14.29 0.27 1.50
CA GLY A 857 -14.49 0.12 2.95
C GLY A 857 -14.64 -1.37 3.34
N ASN A 858 -15.83 -1.76 3.80
CA ASN A 858 -16.18 -3.14 4.18
C ASN A 858 -16.63 -4.04 3.01
N SER A 859 -16.58 -3.55 1.76
CA SER A 859 -16.99 -4.30 0.58
C SER A 859 -15.92 -4.28 -0.51
N PHE A 860 -15.84 -5.34 -1.31
CA PHE A 860 -14.95 -5.38 -2.47
C PHE A 860 -15.75 -5.26 -3.76
N ARG A 861 -15.37 -4.33 -4.62
CA ARG A 861 -15.87 -4.25 -5.99
C ARG A 861 -14.96 -5.08 -6.89
N LEU A 862 -15.48 -6.22 -7.34
CA LEU A 862 -14.81 -7.09 -8.31
C LEU A 862 -15.30 -6.78 -9.73
N THR A 863 -14.39 -6.33 -10.59
CA THR A 863 -14.64 -6.14 -12.02
C THR A 863 -13.84 -7.17 -12.81
N VAL A 864 -14.54 -8.00 -13.60
CA VAL A 864 -13.93 -9.02 -14.47
C VAL A 864 -14.25 -8.67 -15.92
N ARG A 865 -13.21 -8.52 -16.75
CA ARG A 865 -13.33 -8.34 -18.20
C ARG A 865 -12.73 -9.55 -18.90
N ALA A 866 -13.55 -10.27 -19.66
CA ALA A 866 -13.11 -11.37 -20.50
C ALA A 866 -13.85 -11.28 -21.85
N VAL A 867 -13.21 -11.76 -22.92
CA VAL A 867 -13.82 -11.78 -24.26
C VAL A 867 -15.06 -12.68 -24.31
N HIS A 868 -15.10 -13.73 -23.48
CA HIS A 868 -16.23 -14.67 -23.41
C HIS A 868 -17.08 -14.42 -22.15
N PRO A 869 -18.41 -14.24 -22.27
CA PRO A 869 -19.29 -13.90 -21.16
C PRO A 869 -19.33 -14.98 -20.07
N ASP A 870 -19.40 -16.26 -20.46
CA ASP A 870 -19.45 -17.38 -19.50
C ASP A 870 -18.18 -17.48 -18.64
N VAL A 871 -17.01 -17.15 -19.21
CA VAL A 871 -15.74 -17.11 -18.47
C VAL A 871 -15.77 -15.97 -17.45
N SER A 872 -16.29 -14.80 -17.83
CA SER A 872 -16.44 -13.65 -16.93
C SER A 872 -17.36 -13.98 -15.74
N VAL A 873 -18.52 -14.56 -16.02
CA VAL A 873 -19.50 -14.95 -14.99
C VAL A 873 -18.94 -16.04 -14.07
N ALA A 874 -18.30 -17.07 -14.64
CA ALA A 874 -17.71 -18.16 -13.86
C ALA A 874 -16.60 -17.67 -12.93
N VAL A 875 -15.69 -16.83 -13.43
CA VAL A 875 -14.61 -16.26 -12.61
C VAL A 875 -15.17 -15.31 -11.55
N LYS A 876 -16.17 -14.49 -11.89
CA LYS A 876 -16.85 -13.62 -10.91
C LYS A 876 -17.48 -14.41 -9.78
N ASN A 877 -18.16 -15.53 -10.09
CA ASN A 877 -18.78 -16.39 -9.07
C ASN A 877 -17.73 -17.09 -8.19
N ASN A 878 -16.65 -17.59 -8.77
CA ASN A 878 -15.59 -18.27 -8.01
C ASN A 878 -14.78 -17.31 -7.12
N VAL A 879 -14.49 -16.09 -7.61
CA VAL A 879 -13.80 -15.09 -6.78
C VAL A 879 -14.72 -14.58 -5.67
N LYS A 880 -16.02 -14.43 -5.93
CA LYS A 880 -17.01 -14.18 -4.86
C LYS A 880 -17.02 -15.30 -3.82
N LEU A 881 -16.97 -16.57 -4.24
CA LEU A 881 -16.90 -17.73 -3.34
C LEU A 881 -15.59 -17.79 -2.54
N ALA A 882 -14.49 -17.23 -3.06
CA ALA A 882 -13.21 -17.15 -2.34
C ALA A 882 -13.11 -15.96 -1.39
N LEU A 883 -13.91 -14.91 -1.62
CA LEU A 883 -13.97 -13.71 -0.78
C LEU A 883 -15.08 -13.78 0.29
N ALA A 884 -16.07 -14.66 0.12
CA ALA A 884 -17.11 -15.00 1.08
C ALA A 884 -16.62 -16.10 2.02
#